data_AF-A0A4R5BAR3-F1
#
_entry.id   AF-A0A4R5BAR3-F1
#
_cell.length_a   1.000
_cell.length_b   1.000
_cell.length_c   1.000
_cell.angle_alpha   90.00
_cell.angle_beta   90.00
_cell.angle_gamma   90.00
#
_symmetry.space_group_name_H-M   'P 1'
#
loop_
_entity.id
_entity.type
_entity.pdbx_description
1 polymer ?
#
loop_
_entity_poly.entity_id
_entity_poly.type
_entity_poly.pdbx_seq_one_letter_code
_entity_poly.pdbx_strand_id
1 'polypeptide(L)'
;MTNPEPDPTPGAARTAREPIAIVGIAGLYPGARGADGYWGLLRETRARALSPGACALADLEVDVARFGIPPAQRRSMTRMQVLMLEAARQCLTDAGYAGRPLATDRTDVIVGTCFGLDRQYANALRVEGARYARELGRAMAGDPGGHVRPHARRAARDLRARLVKRLGAAPHDRVGEMASTIPARIAGAFRLRGRTMAVESADATSFVALEHAVNALRGHVCDAVLVLAGQRRESPLLADALAAKGLGMVPGGPSGGPCDALGEAGFVLGEGVGALLLKRRSSAVRDGDRVYASIRESRLAHDARPGVLRYSTSAEERHRVALACHEAGGVAPGSVQYVEFSGGGVAAVAEAAVGGLGRLFGDVPRGSVVLGCAGDRLGNTFANAGLASVSKAALALYHRGLPPHRPGPDLSEAGLVGTAFRFARSAERWAAGPGDAPRRVAVSGASLAGTLCHLILEEHDSRRPAALGAQAPAQDGTAQDGIEQDGTAQVVSRPEAIAVVGFGGRFAGCADADAFWRTVRSGEDRIGPLPGSVLDRELYFAPDGISLTHTYTELGAPVRVPDGPPAGLPITPRRYAAMDAAQRVVLAVAQETLGRHGRRHSLAGRPGLVAIGSNLSLGTDRRLDAGRSAAELEAAAAELDVLADLPGPDRARILDEARRGYGARAGPLSPADLDGALAGGVAALVANEYRLAAVPVAVEAACASSLAALDAAIGALRSGGADYAIAGGVELACNPRDMVLCSALGLLSRTRITPFDEAADGFSPGDGCALFLLKRLSDARADGDPVFGLLRGAGGSNDARSLIAPDVDGQVRAMQQAFGQVEFDPAAVDYLEAHGTGTRVGDQVETTATAQVYAKPGRHRPLMIGTAKSQFGHTFAAAGGAGLLRALLSIRARTFPPNANLGTPGPELALDDIPARLPTEPVPWPAVPGRPRRAGVSSFGTGGINYHVLLEEHPAEERQDGAR
;
A
#
# COMPACT_ATOMS: atom_id res chain seq x y z
N MET A 1 -27.22 45.82 33.75
CA MET A 1 -25.82 45.37 33.70
C MET A 1 -25.77 44.22 32.71
N THR A 2 -25.39 44.55 31.48
CA THR A 2 -25.30 43.65 30.32
C THR A 2 -23.92 42.98 30.35
N ASN A 3 -23.89 41.65 30.38
CA ASN A 3 -22.65 40.89 30.25
C ASN A 3 -22.08 41.05 28.82
N PRO A 4 -20.78 41.30 28.64
CA PRO A 4 -20.16 41.35 27.32
C PRO A 4 -20.00 39.92 26.77
N GLU A 5 -20.27 39.77 25.47
CA GLU A 5 -19.97 38.57 24.70
C GLU A 5 -18.46 38.30 24.65
N PRO A 6 -18.04 37.02 24.59
CA PRO A 6 -16.64 36.67 24.40
C PRO A 6 -16.18 37.02 22.98
N ASP A 7 -15.08 37.76 22.92
CA ASP A 7 -14.38 38.19 21.71
C ASP A 7 -14.04 36.98 20.80
N PRO A 8 -14.40 36.98 19.50
CA PRO A 8 -13.99 35.92 18.59
C PRO A 8 -12.47 35.93 18.46
N THR A 9 -11.86 34.79 18.80
CA THR A 9 -10.44 34.53 18.59
C THR A 9 -10.04 34.90 17.16
N PRO A 10 -8.92 35.61 16.93
CA PRO A 10 -8.49 35.95 15.59
C PRO A 10 -8.16 34.66 14.85
N GLY A 11 -9.04 34.26 13.93
CA GLY A 11 -8.83 33.13 13.05
C GLY A 11 -7.51 33.34 12.32
N ALA A 12 -6.55 32.46 12.57
CA ALA A 12 -5.34 32.38 11.76
C ALA A 12 -5.78 32.27 10.30
N ALA A 13 -5.53 33.31 9.51
CA ALA A 13 -5.76 33.29 8.08
C ALA A 13 -5.01 32.08 7.53
N ARG A 14 -5.73 30.98 7.23
CA ARG A 14 -5.13 29.76 6.68
C ARG A 14 -4.48 30.15 5.37
N THR A 15 -3.16 30.20 5.37
CA THR A 15 -2.36 30.46 4.17
C THR A 15 -2.81 29.49 3.08
N ALA A 16 -3.06 30.02 1.88
CA ALA A 16 -3.51 29.22 0.76
C ALA A 16 -2.48 28.11 0.47
N ARG A 17 -2.91 26.85 0.52
CA ARG A 17 -2.03 25.69 0.28
C ARG A 17 -1.48 25.74 -1.13
N GLU A 18 -0.20 25.41 -1.30
CA GLU A 18 0.42 25.39 -2.61
C GLU A 18 -0.27 24.35 -3.53
N PRO A 19 -0.65 24.74 -4.76
CA PRO A 19 -1.20 23.82 -5.75
C PRO A 19 -0.15 22.82 -6.26
N ILE A 20 -0.60 21.61 -6.59
CA ILE A 20 0.25 20.57 -7.17
C ILE A 20 -0.03 20.46 -8.67
N ALA A 21 1.00 20.65 -9.48
CA ALA A 21 0.93 20.56 -10.93
C ALA A 21 1.00 19.10 -11.40
N ILE A 22 0.11 18.74 -12.33
CA ILE A 22 0.22 17.53 -13.15
C ILE A 22 1.07 17.89 -14.37
N VAL A 23 2.30 17.37 -14.44
CA VAL A 23 3.27 17.74 -15.47
C VAL A 23 3.51 16.66 -16.53
N GLY A 24 3.09 15.42 -16.24
CA GLY A 24 3.11 14.31 -17.19
C GLY A 24 1.91 13.40 -17.00
N ILE A 25 1.40 12.86 -18.10
CA ILE A 25 0.28 11.91 -18.14
C ILE A 25 0.65 10.74 -19.05
N ALA A 26 0.35 9.51 -18.61
CA ALA A 26 0.28 8.37 -19.51
C ALA A 26 -0.89 7.45 -19.16
N GLY A 27 -1.44 6.83 -20.20
CA GLY A 27 -2.49 5.81 -20.08
C GLY A 27 -2.19 4.65 -21.02
N LEU A 28 -2.26 3.43 -20.50
CA LEU A 28 -2.30 2.20 -21.29
C LEU A 28 -3.71 1.63 -21.13
N TYR A 29 -4.56 1.87 -22.13
CA TYR A 29 -5.97 1.49 -22.13
C TYR A 29 -6.31 0.68 -23.39
N PRO A 30 -7.43 -0.06 -23.41
CA PRO A 30 -7.91 -0.72 -24.61
C PRO A 30 -8.04 0.27 -25.78
N GLY A 31 -7.19 0.11 -26.80
CA GLY A 31 -7.17 0.98 -27.98
C GLY A 31 -6.51 2.36 -27.81
N ALA A 32 -5.95 2.69 -26.65
CA ALA A 32 -5.32 4.00 -26.40
C ALA A 32 -3.99 3.88 -25.64
N ARG A 33 -3.01 4.68 -26.07
CA ARG A 33 -1.67 4.74 -25.46
C ARG A 33 -1.22 6.20 -25.30
N GLY A 34 -0.59 6.50 -24.17
CA GLY A 34 -0.14 7.85 -23.84
C GLY A 34 -1.28 8.84 -23.61
N ALA A 35 -0.93 10.09 -23.29
CA ALA A 35 -1.90 11.17 -23.08
C ALA A 35 -2.77 11.43 -24.32
N ASP A 36 -2.14 11.59 -25.49
CA ASP A 36 -2.84 11.92 -26.73
C ASP A 36 -3.77 10.79 -27.20
N GLY A 37 -3.33 9.53 -27.11
CA GLY A 37 -4.16 8.38 -27.48
C GLY A 37 -5.38 8.25 -26.56
N TYR A 38 -5.20 8.50 -25.26
CA TYR A 38 -6.31 8.51 -24.32
C TYR A 38 -7.29 9.67 -24.61
N TRP A 39 -6.77 10.87 -24.87
CA TRP A 39 -7.61 12.01 -25.26
C TRP A 39 -8.38 11.75 -26.57
N GLY A 40 -7.75 11.09 -27.54
CA GLY A 40 -8.40 10.65 -28.78
C GLY A 40 -9.60 9.75 -28.52
N LEU A 41 -9.41 8.71 -27.69
CA LEU A 41 -10.48 7.78 -27.28
C LEU A 41 -11.65 8.51 -26.59
N LEU A 42 -11.35 9.47 -25.71
CA LEU A 42 -12.35 10.22 -24.95
C LEU A 42 -13.22 11.12 -25.83
N ARG A 43 -12.72 11.57 -26.98
CA ARG A 43 -13.43 12.48 -27.90
C ARG A 43 -14.35 11.77 -28.89
N GLU A 44 -14.29 10.45 -28.99
CA GLU A 44 -15.11 9.69 -29.94
C GLU A 44 -16.61 9.87 -29.64
N THR A 45 -17.40 10.27 -30.63
CA THR A 45 -18.86 10.41 -30.46
C THR A 45 -19.60 9.07 -30.44
N ARG A 46 -19.05 8.05 -31.12
CA ARG A 46 -19.58 6.68 -31.09
C ARG A 46 -18.87 5.85 -30.03
N ALA A 47 -19.46 5.73 -28.85
CA ALA A 47 -18.96 4.83 -27.81
C ALA A 47 -19.22 3.37 -28.19
N ARG A 48 -18.19 2.52 -28.08
CA ARG A 48 -18.33 1.06 -28.22
C ARG A 48 -19.18 0.52 -27.07
N ALA A 49 -19.94 -0.54 -27.32
CA ALA A 49 -20.66 -1.23 -26.24
C ALA A 49 -19.63 -1.83 -25.26
N LEU A 50 -19.81 -1.54 -23.96
CA LEU A 50 -18.95 -2.10 -22.92
C LEU A 50 -19.18 -3.61 -22.85
N SER A 51 -18.09 -4.36 -22.97
CA SER A 51 -18.10 -5.81 -22.78
C SER A 51 -16.76 -6.24 -22.18
N PRO A 52 -16.70 -7.39 -21.50
CA PRO A 52 -15.45 -7.90 -20.95
C PRO A 52 -14.33 -8.02 -21.99
N GLY A 53 -14.64 -8.28 -23.27
CA GLY A 53 -13.64 -8.32 -24.35
C GLY A 53 -13.20 -6.92 -24.80
N ALA A 54 -14.15 -5.98 -24.94
CA ALA A 54 -13.84 -4.61 -25.38
C ALA A 54 -13.04 -3.81 -24.34
N CYS A 55 -13.22 -4.12 -23.05
CA CYS A 55 -12.49 -3.48 -21.96
C CYS A 55 -11.21 -4.23 -21.54
N ALA A 56 -10.80 -5.25 -22.32
CA ALA A 56 -9.56 -5.99 -22.08
C ALA A 56 -8.35 -5.23 -22.63
N LEU A 57 -7.29 -5.12 -21.82
CA LEU A 57 -6.03 -4.56 -22.26
C LEU A 57 -5.27 -5.64 -23.05
N ALA A 58 -5.05 -5.36 -24.33
CA ALA A 58 -4.28 -6.24 -25.20
C ALA A 58 -2.86 -6.45 -24.67
N ASP A 59 -2.29 -7.62 -24.98
CA ASP A 59 -0.91 -7.90 -24.62
C ASP A 59 0.04 -6.95 -25.33
N LEU A 60 0.72 -6.13 -24.53
CA LEU A 60 1.78 -5.24 -24.97
C LEU A 60 3.13 -5.95 -24.90
N GLU A 61 3.75 -6.22 -26.04
CA GLU A 61 5.15 -6.64 -26.07
C GLU A 61 6.05 -5.48 -25.67
N VAL A 62 6.73 -5.63 -24.54
CA VAL A 62 7.67 -4.64 -24.00
C VAL A 62 9.01 -5.35 -23.85
N ASP A 63 10.00 -4.86 -24.59
CA ASP A 63 11.39 -5.29 -24.40
C ASP A 63 11.91 -4.73 -23.07
N VAL A 64 11.95 -5.58 -22.05
CA VAL A 64 12.40 -5.19 -20.70
C VAL A 64 13.90 -4.89 -20.62
N ALA A 65 14.70 -5.32 -21.59
CA ALA A 65 16.14 -5.06 -21.61
C ALA A 65 16.43 -3.55 -21.70
N ARG A 66 15.54 -2.77 -22.33
CA ARG A 66 15.63 -1.29 -22.38
C ARG A 66 15.64 -0.63 -21.00
N PHE A 67 15.13 -1.32 -19.97
CA PHE A 67 15.08 -0.85 -18.59
C PHE A 67 16.24 -1.39 -17.73
N GLY A 68 17.26 -2.00 -18.36
CA GLY A 68 18.36 -2.64 -17.65
C GLY A 68 17.97 -3.94 -16.94
N ILE A 69 16.82 -4.53 -17.28
CA ILE A 69 16.34 -5.77 -16.69
C ILE A 69 16.85 -6.95 -17.54
N PRO A 70 17.62 -7.89 -16.95
CA PRO A 70 18.12 -9.04 -17.69
C PRO A 70 16.97 -9.91 -18.25
N PRO A 71 17.06 -10.41 -19.50
CA PRO A 71 16.02 -11.26 -20.09
C PRO A 71 15.68 -12.49 -19.25
N ALA A 72 16.64 -13.03 -18.48
CA ALA A 72 16.42 -14.15 -17.56
C ALA A 72 15.39 -13.83 -16.46
N GLN A 73 15.30 -12.57 -16.01
CA GLN A 73 14.33 -12.15 -14.99
C GLN A 73 12.92 -11.96 -15.56
N ARG A 74 12.76 -11.81 -16.88
CA ARG A 74 11.45 -11.57 -17.51
C ARG A 74 10.43 -12.66 -17.16
N ARG A 75 10.90 -13.89 -16.97
CA ARG A 75 10.05 -15.07 -16.69
C ARG A 75 9.39 -15.03 -15.32
N SER A 76 10.00 -14.37 -14.33
CA SER A 76 9.43 -14.25 -12.98
C SER A 76 8.59 -12.98 -12.81
N MET A 77 8.70 -12.00 -13.71
CA MET A 77 7.96 -10.75 -13.63
C MET A 77 6.47 -10.94 -13.91
N THR A 78 5.64 -10.25 -13.12
CA THR A 78 4.21 -10.12 -13.38
C THR A 78 3.95 -9.33 -14.66
N ARG A 79 2.77 -9.52 -15.24
CA ARG A 79 2.35 -8.70 -16.39
C ARG A 79 2.24 -7.22 -16.00
N MET A 80 1.72 -6.94 -14.81
CA MET A 80 1.54 -5.58 -14.31
C MET A 80 2.88 -4.82 -14.14
N GLN A 81 3.95 -5.49 -13.68
CA GLN A 81 5.30 -4.89 -13.61
C GLN A 81 5.76 -4.37 -14.97
N VAL A 82 5.55 -5.17 -16.03
CA VAL A 82 5.96 -4.82 -17.39
C VAL A 82 5.15 -3.64 -17.93
N LEU A 83 3.84 -3.65 -17.73
CA LEU A 83 2.95 -2.59 -18.19
C LEU A 83 3.23 -1.26 -17.47
N MET A 84 3.45 -1.30 -16.16
CA MET A 84 3.74 -0.09 -15.37
C MET A 84 5.13 0.50 -15.66
N LEU A 85 6.13 -0.32 -16.00
CA LEU A 85 7.42 0.19 -16.51
C LEU A 85 7.25 0.99 -17.79
N GLU A 86 6.44 0.50 -18.72
CA GLU A 86 6.16 1.20 -19.97
C GLU A 86 5.29 2.45 -19.76
N ALA A 87 4.30 2.40 -18.85
CA ALA A 87 3.51 3.57 -18.47
C ALA A 87 4.37 4.66 -17.80
N ALA A 88 5.29 4.27 -16.90
CA ALA A 88 6.26 5.18 -16.30
C ALA A 88 7.15 5.85 -17.36
N ARG A 89 7.67 5.06 -18.31
CA ARG A 89 8.47 5.58 -19.43
C ARG A 89 7.69 6.61 -20.24
N GLN A 90 6.45 6.30 -20.61
CA GLN A 90 5.59 7.20 -21.39
C GLN A 90 5.28 8.48 -20.60
N CYS A 91 5.01 8.39 -19.30
CA CYS A 91 4.72 9.53 -18.44
C CYS A 91 5.92 10.46 -18.29
N LEU A 92 7.12 9.91 -18.04
CA LEU A 92 8.36 10.69 -17.96
C LEU A 92 8.73 11.31 -19.31
N THR A 93 8.47 10.61 -20.42
CA THR A 93 8.65 11.15 -21.77
C THR A 93 7.69 12.30 -22.02
N ASP A 94 6.42 12.14 -21.66
CA ASP A 94 5.39 13.17 -21.78
C ASP A 94 5.73 14.42 -20.95
N ALA A 95 6.29 14.26 -19.75
CA ALA A 95 6.78 15.38 -18.95
C ALA A 95 8.11 16.00 -19.46
N GLY A 96 8.69 15.46 -20.53
CA GLY A 96 9.95 15.93 -21.14
C GLY A 96 11.22 15.47 -20.41
N TYR A 97 11.12 14.65 -19.35
CA TYR A 97 12.27 14.14 -18.57
C TYR A 97 12.99 12.96 -19.22
N ALA A 98 12.57 12.53 -20.42
CA ALA A 98 13.38 11.65 -21.25
C ALA A 98 14.65 12.34 -21.80
N GLY A 99 14.61 13.68 -21.96
CA GLY A 99 15.70 14.48 -22.55
C GLY A 99 16.36 15.49 -21.61
N ARG A 100 15.92 15.58 -20.35
CA ARG A 100 16.45 16.53 -19.35
C ARG A 100 16.46 15.91 -17.94
N PRO A 101 17.31 16.39 -17.02
CA PRO A 101 17.42 15.81 -15.68
C PRO A 101 16.16 16.06 -14.83
N LEU A 102 15.79 15.07 -14.03
CA LEU A 102 14.83 15.15 -12.93
C LEU A 102 15.60 15.05 -11.61
N ALA A 103 15.10 15.63 -10.52
CA ALA A 103 15.69 15.50 -9.18
C ALA A 103 15.55 14.06 -8.64
N THR A 104 16.41 13.15 -9.10
CA THR A 104 16.31 11.71 -8.87
C THR A 104 16.24 11.33 -7.40
N ASP A 105 17.03 11.99 -6.55
CA ASP A 105 17.19 11.63 -5.14
C ASP A 105 16.01 12.09 -4.27
N ARG A 106 15.13 12.92 -4.83
CA ARG A 106 13.91 13.44 -4.19
C ARG A 106 12.67 13.19 -5.05
N THR A 107 12.71 12.16 -5.90
CA THR A 107 11.56 11.71 -6.68
C THR A 107 11.02 10.40 -6.13
N ASP A 108 9.80 10.44 -5.62
CA ASP A 108 9.11 9.26 -5.08
C ASP A 108 8.36 8.50 -6.19
N VAL A 109 8.17 7.19 -6.00
CA VAL A 109 7.35 6.34 -6.88
C VAL A 109 6.29 5.62 -6.05
N ILE A 110 5.02 5.91 -6.33
CA ILE A 110 3.87 5.28 -5.66
C ILE A 110 3.07 4.51 -6.69
N VAL A 111 2.82 3.24 -6.41
CA VAL A 111 2.04 2.35 -7.29
C VAL A 111 0.77 1.88 -6.60
N GLY A 112 -0.33 1.79 -7.35
CA GLY A 112 -1.60 1.25 -6.91
C GLY A 112 -1.96 -0.04 -7.65
N THR A 113 -2.20 -1.12 -6.92
CA THR A 113 -2.76 -2.38 -7.43
C THR A 113 -3.83 -2.90 -6.48
N CYS A 114 -4.69 -3.79 -6.94
CA CYS A 114 -5.64 -4.46 -6.07
C CYS A 114 -5.86 -5.90 -6.52
N PHE A 115 -5.95 -6.82 -5.55
CA PHE A 115 -5.92 -8.27 -5.72
C PHE A 115 -4.56 -8.79 -6.20
N GLY A 116 -4.42 -10.13 -6.16
CA GLY A 116 -3.25 -10.83 -6.62
C GLY A 116 -2.95 -10.62 -8.11
N LEU A 117 -1.65 -10.67 -8.40
CA LEU A 117 -1.07 -10.60 -9.74
C LEU A 117 -0.89 -12.01 -10.32
N ASP A 118 -0.78 -12.10 -11.65
CA ASP A 118 -0.64 -13.36 -12.41
C ASP A 118 0.42 -14.31 -11.82
N ARG A 119 1.60 -13.80 -11.47
CA ARG A 119 2.66 -14.62 -10.87
C ARG A 119 2.38 -15.03 -9.43
N GLN A 120 1.68 -14.21 -8.65
CA GLN A 120 1.31 -14.57 -7.27
C GLN A 120 0.37 -15.78 -7.27
N TYR A 121 -0.60 -15.80 -8.18
CA TYR A 121 -1.53 -16.90 -8.42
C TYR A 121 -0.84 -18.14 -9.00
N ALA A 122 -0.03 -17.99 -10.06
CA ALA A 122 0.70 -19.11 -10.66
C ALA A 122 1.63 -19.80 -9.65
N ASN A 123 2.35 -19.03 -8.82
CA ASN A 123 3.21 -19.57 -7.78
C ASN A 123 2.42 -20.25 -6.66
N ALA A 124 1.27 -19.69 -6.26
CA ALA A 124 0.39 -20.32 -5.27
C ALA A 124 -0.16 -21.67 -5.79
N LEU A 125 -0.70 -21.68 -7.01
CA LEU A 125 -1.21 -22.89 -7.65
C LEU A 125 -0.11 -23.94 -7.83
N ARG A 126 1.11 -23.53 -8.17
CA ARG A 126 2.27 -24.44 -8.32
C ARG A 126 2.66 -25.11 -7.00
N VAL A 127 2.66 -24.36 -5.89
CA VAL A 127 2.94 -24.92 -4.56
C VAL A 127 1.80 -25.85 -4.13
N GLU A 128 0.55 -25.39 -4.23
CA GLU A 128 -0.63 -26.20 -3.90
C GLU A 128 -0.78 -27.46 -4.76
N GLY A 129 -0.29 -27.42 -6.00
CA GLY A 129 -0.27 -28.56 -6.92
C GLY A 129 0.49 -29.78 -6.38
N ALA A 130 1.42 -29.60 -5.43
CA ALA A 130 2.07 -30.72 -4.75
C ALA A 130 1.08 -31.58 -3.94
N ARG A 131 0.07 -30.94 -3.34
CA ARG A 131 -1.02 -31.62 -2.63
C ARG A 131 -1.90 -32.38 -3.61
N TYR A 132 -2.32 -31.76 -4.72
CA TYR A 132 -3.09 -32.45 -5.76
C TYR A 132 -2.31 -33.66 -6.31
N ALA A 133 -1.00 -33.52 -6.56
CA ALA A 133 -0.16 -34.62 -7.02
C ALA A 133 -0.09 -35.80 -6.01
N ARG A 134 -0.08 -35.51 -4.70
CA ARG A 134 -0.18 -36.56 -3.67
C ARG A 134 -1.52 -37.29 -3.72
N GLU A 135 -2.61 -36.55 -3.85
CA GLU A 135 -3.96 -37.13 -3.93
C GLU A 135 -4.17 -37.93 -5.23
N LEU A 136 -3.56 -37.49 -6.34
CA LEU A 136 -3.50 -38.28 -7.57
C LEU A 136 -2.77 -39.60 -7.36
N GLY A 137 -1.61 -39.57 -6.71
CA GLY A 137 -0.87 -40.79 -6.36
C GLY A 137 -1.69 -41.73 -5.47
N ARG A 138 -2.45 -41.19 -4.51
CA ARG A 138 -3.36 -41.98 -3.64
C ARG A 138 -4.51 -42.61 -4.42
N ALA A 139 -5.16 -41.85 -5.30
CA ALA A 139 -6.22 -42.36 -6.17
C ALA A 139 -5.72 -43.49 -7.08
N MET A 140 -4.56 -43.33 -7.71
CA MET A 140 -3.96 -44.37 -8.54
C MET A 140 -3.52 -45.60 -7.73
N ALA A 141 -3.02 -45.41 -6.51
CA ALA A 141 -2.67 -46.52 -5.63
C ALA A 141 -3.90 -47.32 -5.18
N GLY A 142 -5.04 -46.64 -5.01
CA GLY A 142 -6.34 -47.20 -4.67
C GLY A 142 -7.10 -47.83 -5.85
N ASP A 143 -6.54 -47.81 -7.06
CA ASP A 143 -7.21 -48.33 -8.26
C ASP A 143 -7.66 -49.80 -8.07
N PRO A 144 -8.98 -50.09 -8.17
CA PRO A 144 -9.53 -51.44 -8.04
C PRO A 144 -9.03 -52.41 -9.13
N GLY A 145 -8.77 -51.89 -10.34
CA GLY A 145 -8.25 -52.69 -11.44
C GLY A 145 -6.76 -53.03 -11.31
N GLY A 146 -6.03 -52.32 -10.45
CA GLY A 146 -4.59 -52.52 -10.21
C GLY A 146 -3.66 -52.08 -11.35
N HIS A 147 -4.20 -51.66 -12.51
CA HIS A 147 -3.44 -51.37 -13.73
C HIS A 147 -2.51 -50.15 -13.56
N VAL A 148 -2.96 -49.13 -12.83
CA VAL A 148 -2.18 -47.88 -12.65
C VAL A 148 -1.41 -47.82 -11.34
N ARG A 149 -1.66 -48.76 -10.43
CA ARG A 149 -1.03 -48.82 -9.10
C ARG A 149 0.51 -48.79 -9.15
N PRO A 150 1.19 -49.53 -10.06
CA PRO A 150 2.66 -49.49 -10.16
C PRO A 150 3.21 -48.11 -10.52
N HIS A 151 2.40 -47.25 -11.12
CA HIS A 151 2.81 -45.95 -11.64
C HIS A 151 2.45 -44.77 -10.73
N ALA A 152 1.74 -45.00 -9.63
CA ALA A 152 1.22 -43.95 -8.74
C ALA A 152 2.29 -42.93 -8.28
N ARG A 153 3.43 -43.41 -7.77
CA ARG A 153 4.55 -42.53 -7.32
C ARG A 153 5.17 -41.75 -8.49
N ARG A 154 5.32 -42.41 -9.64
CA ARG A 154 5.85 -41.78 -10.86
C ARG A 154 4.90 -40.69 -11.34
N ALA A 155 3.60 -40.94 -11.40
CA ALA A 155 2.61 -39.97 -11.84
C ALA A 155 2.57 -38.71 -10.96
N ALA A 156 2.66 -38.86 -9.63
CA ALA A 156 2.75 -37.72 -8.72
C ALA A 156 3.98 -36.84 -9.00
N ARG A 157 5.15 -37.45 -9.21
CA ARG A 157 6.39 -36.75 -9.56
C ARG A 157 6.30 -36.08 -10.94
N ASP A 158 5.83 -36.82 -11.93
CA ASP A 158 5.73 -36.36 -13.32
C ASP A 158 4.72 -35.20 -13.42
N LEU A 159 3.64 -35.20 -12.63
CA LEU A 159 2.73 -34.06 -12.49
C LEU A 159 3.42 -32.82 -11.94
N ARG A 160 4.18 -32.94 -10.84
CA ARG A 160 4.92 -31.81 -10.25
C ARG A 160 5.87 -31.19 -11.28
N ALA A 161 6.60 -32.02 -12.03
CA ALA A 161 7.50 -31.56 -13.09
C ALA A 161 6.74 -30.84 -14.21
N ARG A 162 5.58 -31.35 -14.62
CA ARG A 162 4.73 -30.70 -15.62
C ARG A 162 4.18 -29.37 -15.13
N LEU A 163 3.75 -29.27 -13.87
CA LEU A 163 3.26 -28.01 -13.29
C LEU A 163 4.35 -26.94 -13.26
N VAL A 164 5.59 -27.30 -12.91
CA VAL A 164 6.75 -26.40 -13.00
C VAL A 164 6.94 -25.88 -14.43
N LYS A 165 6.82 -26.75 -15.43
CA LYS A 165 6.94 -26.36 -16.85
C LYS A 165 5.79 -25.46 -17.31
N ARG A 166 4.56 -25.75 -16.88
CA ARG A 166 3.32 -25.08 -17.35
C ARG A 166 3.10 -23.73 -16.68
N LEU A 167 3.24 -23.66 -15.36
CA LEU A 167 3.03 -22.43 -14.58
C LEU A 167 4.30 -21.55 -14.52
N GLY A 168 5.44 -22.14 -14.84
CA GLY A 168 6.76 -21.52 -14.69
C GLY A 168 7.25 -21.61 -13.25
N ALA A 169 8.56 -21.66 -13.11
CA ALA A 169 9.23 -21.48 -11.83
C ALA A 169 10.59 -20.83 -12.08
N ALA A 170 10.98 -19.91 -11.22
CA ALA A 170 12.28 -19.26 -11.25
C ALA A 170 12.79 -19.00 -9.83
N PRO A 171 14.12 -18.97 -9.62
CA PRO A 171 14.70 -18.57 -8.33
C PRO A 171 14.22 -17.19 -7.87
N HIS A 172 13.94 -16.28 -8.81
CA HIS A 172 13.49 -14.92 -8.55
C HIS A 172 11.96 -14.77 -8.46
N ASP A 173 11.20 -15.85 -8.30
CA ASP A 173 9.74 -15.78 -8.20
C ASP A 173 9.29 -14.91 -7.03
N ARG A 174 9.95 -14.98 -5.87
CA ARG A 174 9.61 -14.14 -4.70
C ARG A 174 9.64 -12.65 -5.02
N VAL A 175 10.69 -12.16 -5.68
CA VAL A 175 10.80 -10.73 -6.05
C VAL A 175 10.02 -10.40 -7.33
N GLY A 176 9.74 -11.41 -8.16
CA GLY A 176 9.01 -11.26 -9.41
C GLY A 176 7.52 -11.05 -9.23
N GLU A 177 6.95 -11.52 -8.11
CA GLU A 177 5.50 -11.50 -7.86
C GLU A 177 5.00 -10.36 -6.96
N MET A 178 5.88 -9.74 -6.16
CA MET A 178 5.51 -8.74 -5.16
C MET A 178 4.97 -7.45 -5.79
N ALA A 179 4.00 -6.80 -5.14
CA ALA A 179 3.50 -5.51 -5.63
C ALA A 179 4.53 -4.40 -5.40
N SER A 180 5.28 -4.44 -4.29
CA SER A 180 6.33 -3.46 -3.99
C SER A 180 7.52 -3.49 -4.94
N THR A 181 7.73 -4.59 -5.67
CA THR A 181 8.80 -4.65 -6.67
C THR A 181 8.42 -3.94 -7.98
N ILE A 182 7.14 -3.58 -8.18
CA ILE A 182 6.74 -2.70 -9.29
C ILE A 182 7.37 -1.29 -9.14
N PRO A 183 7.11 -0.52 -8.07
CA PRO A 183 7.74 0.79 -7.89
C PRO A 183 9.27 0.68 -7.76
N ALA A 184 9.81 -0.39 -7.16
CA ALA A 184 11.27 -0.60 -7.09
C ALA A 184 11.92 -0.81 -8.46
N ARG A 185 11.29 -1.57 -9.37
CA ARG A 185 11.80 -1.72 -10.75
C ARG A 185 11.71 -0.42 -11.53
N ILE A 186 10.64 0.36 -11.35
CA ILE A 186 10.52 1.70 -11.93
C ILE A 186 11.63 2.61 -11.40
N ALA A 187 11.83 2.64 -10.08
CA ALA A 187 12.92 3.37 -9.44
C ALA A 187 14.29 2.97 -10.00
N GLY A 188 14.60 1.68 -10.11
CA GLY A 188 15.84 1.21 -10.73
C GLY A 188 15.99 1.60 -12.20
N ALA A 189 14.93 1.44 -13.00
CA ALA A 189 14.95 1.74 -14.44
C ALA A 189 15.21 3.23 -14.73
N PHE A 190 14.70 4.13 -13.89
CA PHE A 190 14.80 5.59 -14.07
C PHE A 190 15.68 6.29 -13.02
N ARG A 191 16.41 5.51 -12.22
CA ARG A 191 17.30 5.97 -11.13
C ARG A 191 16.60 6.88 -10.12
N LEU A 192 15.33 6.65 -9.82
CA LEU A 192 14.57 7.44 -8.84
C LEU A 192 14.84 6.88 -7.44
N ARG A 193 15.44 7.68 -6.55
CA ARG A 193 15.94 7.22 -5.24
C ARG A 193 15.14 7.76 -4.05
N GLY A 194 13.98 8.37 -4.29
CA GLY A 194 13.04 8.75 -3.24
C GLY A 194 12.28 7.55 -2.67
N ARG A 195 11.17 7.83 -1.98
CA ARG A 195 10.29 6.81 -1.40
C ARG A 195 9.70 5.92 -2.49
N THR A 196 9.55 4.64 -2.17
CA THR A 196 8.93 3.67 -3.08
C THR A 196 7.95 2.80 -2.30
N MET A 197 6.70 2.74 -2.75
CA MET A 197 5.68 1.90 -2.11
C MET A 197 4.55 1.53 -3.08
N ALA A 198 3.92 0.38 -2.82
CA ALA A 198 2.64 0.02 -3.40
C ALA A 198 1.52 0.21 -2.36
N VAL A 199 0.31 0.58 -2.81
CA VAL A 199 -0.84 0.81 -1.94
C VAL A 199 -2.11 0.15 -2.49
N GLU A 200 -3.05 -0.20 -1.59
CA GLU A 200 -4.37 -0.72 -1.93
C GLU A 200 -5.46 -0.13 -1.01
N SER A 201 -6.55 0.34 -1.61
CA SER A 201 -7.80 0.75 -0.93
C SER A 201 -9.02 0.43 -1.81
N ALA A 202 -9.08 -0.81 -2.32
CA ALA A 202 -10.02 -1.24 -3.36
C ALA A 202 -9.99 -0.28 -4.57
N ASP A 203 -11.13 0.20 -5.05
CA ASP A 203 -11.21 1.15 -6.17
C ASP A 203 -10.91 2.62 -5.79
N ALA A 204 -10.66 2.92 -4.51
CA ALA A 204 -10.06 4.19 -4.10
C ALA A 204 -8.52 4.19 -4.13
N THR A 205 -7.89 3.09 -4.58
CA THR A 205 -6.43 2.93 -4.61
C THR A 205 -5.69 4.09 -5.29
N SER A 206 -6.14 4.52 -6.47
CA SER A 206 -5.57 5.68 -7.16
C SER A 206 -5.66 6.98 -6.36
N PHE A 207 -6.77 7.17 -5.63
CA PHE A 207 -7.00 8.39 -4.86
C PHE A 207 -6.16 8.45 -3.58
N VAL A 208 -5.99 7.32 -2.88
CA VAL A 208 -5.09 7.26 -1.72
C VAL A 208 -3.63 7.46 -2.13
N ALA A 209 -3.22 6.93 -3.28
CA ALA A 209 -1.88 7.17 -3.84
C ALA A 209 -1.66 8.65 -4.18
N LEU A 210 -2.66 9.28 -4.79
CA LEU A 210 -2.62 10.71 -5.14
C LEU A 210 -2.61 11.62 -3.90
N GLU A 211 -3.43 11.31 -2.90
CA GLU A 211 -3.47 12.03 -1.63
C GLU A 211 -2.12 11.96 -0.90
N HIS A 212 -1.50 10.77 -0.86
CA HIS A 212 -0.16 10.61 -0.29
C HIS A 212 0.89 11.46 -1.05
N ALA A 213 0.86 11.44 -2.39
CA ALA A 213 1.75 12.25 -3.22
C ALA A 213 1.59 13.76 -2.98
N VAL A 214 0.34 14.24 -2.93
CA VAL A 214 0.02 15.66 -2.67
C VAL A 214 0.54 16.09 -1.29
N ASN A 215 0.33 15.26 -0.26
CA ASN A 215 0.82 15.53 1.09
C ASN A 215 2.35 15.55 1.16
N ALA A 216 3.04 14.61 0.49
CA ALA A 216 4.50 14.57 0.45
C ALA A 216 5.10 15.80 -0.25
N LEU A 217 4.52 16.24 -1.37
CA LEU A 217 4.96 17.43 -2.11
C LEU A 217 4.75 18.71 -1.30
N ARG A 218 3.58 18.87 -0.66
CA ARG A 218 3.26 20.02 0.20
C ARG A 218 4.08 20.06 1.48
N GLY A 219 4.44 18.89 2.02
CA GLY A 219 5.32 18.76 3.18
C GLY A 219 6.81 18.97 2.86
N HIS A 220 7.16 19.30 1.61
CA HIS A 220 8.55 19.42 1.13
C HIS A 220 9.40 18.16 1.40
N VAL A 221 8.76 17.00 1.44
CA VAL A 221 9.43 15.73 1.74
C VAL A 221 10.04 15.08 0.48
N CYS A 222 9.58 15.52 -0.69
CA CYS A 222 10.10 15.19 -2.02
C CYS A 222 9.88 16.39 -2.96
N ASP A 223 10.39 16.32 -4.18
CA ASP A 223 10.28 17.39 -5.20
C ASP A 223 9.42 17.00 -6.40
N ALA A 224 9.33 15.70 -6.66
CA ALA A 224 8.44 15.12 -7.65
C ALA A 224 7.91 13.77 -7.17
N VAL A 225 6.74 13.38 -7.66
CA VAL A 225 6.16 12.06 -7.38
C VAL A 225 5.61 11.47 -8.67
N LEU A 226 6.04 10.26 -9.01
CA LEU A 226 5.46 9.46 -10.07
C LEU A 226 4.41 8.52 -9.47
N VAL A 227 3.14 8.78 -9.76
CA VAL A 227 2.01 7.98 -9.28
C VAL A 227 1.50 7.12 -10.42
N LEU A 228 1.41 5.80 -10.22
CA LEU A 228 0.82 4.87 -11.18
C LEU A 228 -0.25 4.01 -10.50
N ALA A 229 -1.24 3.57 -11.26
CA ALA A 229 -2.19 2.56 -10.80
C ALA A 229 -2.63 1.69 -11.96
N GLY A 230 -2.91 0.41 -11.68
CA GLY A 230 -3.19 -0.56 -12.71
C GLY A 230 -4.22 -1.58 -12.26
N GLN A 231 -5.10 -1.93 -13.19
CA GLN A 231 -6.05 -3.01 -13.03
C GLN A 231 -6.00 -3.92 -14.26
N ARG A 232 -5.95 -5.22 -14.02
CA ARG A 232 -6.07 -6.26 -15.04
C ARG A 232 -6.85 -7.43 -14.47
N ARG A 233 -7.46 -8.25 -15.30
CA ARG A 233 -7.98 -9.55 -14.87
C ARG A 233 -6.85 -10.56 -14.93
N GLU A 234 -6.25 -10.79 -13.78
CA GLU A 234 -5.16 -11.76 -13.62
C GLU A 234 -5.69 -13.18 -13.34
N SER A 235 -6.95 -13.31 -12.93
CA SER A 235 -7.64 -14.55 -12.59
C SER A 235 -9.17 -14.42 -12.72
N PRO A 236 -9.93 -15.52 -12.92
CA PRO A 236 -11.40 -15.53 -12.82
C PRO A 236 -11.94 -15.15 -11.43
N LEU A 237 -11.15 -15.27 -10.36
CA LEU A 237 -11.58 -15.03 -8.98
C LEU A 237 -12.25 -13.66 -8.82
N LEU A 238 -11.63 -12.60 -9.34
CA LEU A 238 -12.12 -11.23 -9.15
C LEU A 238 -13.51 -11.04 -9.74
N ALA A 239 -13.74 -11.49 -10.98
CA ALA A 239 -15.03 -11.37 -11.64
C ALA A 239 -16.13 -12.12 -10.88
N ASP A 240 -15.83 -13.36 -10.46
CA ASP A 240 -16.77 -14.19 -9.70
C ASP A 240 -17.07 -13.62 -8.31
N ALA A 241 -16.06 -13.07 -7.64
CA ALA A 241 -16.19 -12.50 -6.31
C ALA A 241 -16.95 -11.15 -6.34
N LEU A 242 -16.77 -10.34 -7.37
CA LEU A 242 -17.60 -9.15 -7.62
C LEU A 242 -19.05 -9.53 -7.95
N ALA A 243 -19.27 -10.56 -8.77
CA ALA A 243 -20.60 -11.06 -9.09
C ALA A 243 -21.33 -11.60 -7.86
N ALA A 244 -20.64 -12.36 -7.00
CA ALA A 244 -21.18 -12.84 -5.72
C ALA A 244 -21.60 -11.72 -4.77
N LYS A 245 -21.07 -10.50 -4.98
CA LYS A 245 -21.40 -9.29 -4.23
C LYS A 245 -22.44 -8.39 -4.92
N GLY A 246 -22.97 -8.81 -6.08
CA GLY A 246 -23.92 -8.05 -6.87
C GLY A 246 -23.31 -6.88 -7.67
N LEU A 247 -21.99 -6.87 -7.85
CA LEU A 247 -21.27 -5.74 -8.46
C LEU A 247 -20.78 -6.01 -9.89
N GLY A 248 -20.74 -7.27 -10.32
CA GLY A 248 -20.23 -7.66 -11.64
C GLY A 248 -21.32 -8.16 -12.59
N MET A 249 -21.25 -7.78 -13.86
CA MET A 249 -22.05 -8.38 -14.94
C MET A 249 -21.42 -9.71 -15.38
N VAL A 250 -22.15 -10.83 -15.27
CA VAL A 250 -21.69 -12.17 -15.69
C VAL A 250 -22.13 -12.47 -17.12
N PRO A 251 -21.23 -12.79 -18.06
CA PRO A 251 -21.63 -13.32 -19.37
C PRO A 251 -22.23 -14.73 -19.22
N GLY A 252 -23.46 -14.95 -19.70
CA GLY A 252 -24.04 -16.29 -19.86
C GLY A 252 -24.77 -16.89 -18.66
N GLY A 253 -25.21 -16.08 -17.69
CA GLY A 253 -26.23 -16.51 -16.73
C GLY A 253 -27.56 -16.85 -17.42
N PRO A 254 -28.46 -17.64 -16.79
CA PRO A 254 -29.70 -18.14 -17.42
C PRO A 254 -30.70 -17.05 -17.86
N SER A 255 -30.41 -15.78 -17.62
CA SER A 255 -31.17 -14.62 -18.09
C SER A 255 -30.48 -13.92 -19.28
N GLY A 256 -30.20 -14.68 -20.34
CA GLY A 256 -29.88 -14.15 -21.68
C GLY A 256 -31.05 -13.42 -22.34
N GLY A 257 -31.70 -12.50 -21.63
CA GLY A 257 -32.81 -11.67 -22.09
C GLY A 257 -32.60 -10.20 -21.72
N PRO A 258 -33.27 -9.27 -22.41
CA PRO A 258 -33.18 -7.84 -22.09
C PRO A 258 -33.63 -7.62 -20.64
N CYS A 259 -32.91 -6.74 -19.94
CA CYS A 259 -33.18 -6.34 -18.56
C CYS A 259 -34.67 -6.14 -18.33
N ASP A 260 -35.29 -6.96 -17.48
CA ASP A 260 -36.55 -6.61 -16.82
C ASP A 260 -36.71 -7.36 -15.48
N ALA A 261 -37.06 -6.56 -14.48
CA ALA A 261 -37.68 -6.91 -13.19
C ALA A 261 -36.87 -7.69 -12.13
N LEU A 262 -35.77 -7.08 -11.64
CA LEU A 262 -35.34 -6.92 -10.23
C LEU A 262 -34.06 -6.09 -10.27
N GLY A 263 -34.20 -4.77 -10.14
CA GLY A 263 -33.16 -3.81 -10.48
C GLY A 263 -32.00 -3.73 -9.49
N GLU A 264 -30.88 -4.40 -9.78
CA GLU A 264 -29.53 -3.92 -9.47
C GLU A 264 -28.57 -4.36 -10.60
N ALA A 265 -28.27 -3.45 -11.53
CA ALA A 265 -27.27 -3.65 -12.57
C ALA A 265 -25.86 -3.41 -11.98
N GLY A 266 -24.95 -4.38 -12.15
CA GLY A 266 -23.53 -4.24 -11.83
C GLY A 266 -22.72 -3.62 -12.98
N PHE A 267 -21.41 -3.46 -12.79
CA PHE A 267 -20.52 -2.87 -13.80
C PHE A 267 -19.73 -3.91 -14.60
N VAL A 268 -19.23 -3.50 -15.76
CA VAL A 268 -18.23 -4.25 -16.53
C VAL A 268 -16.84 -3.86 -16.03
N LEU A 269 -16.06 -4.84 -15.56
CA LEU A 269 -14.68 -4.63 -15.14
C LEU A 269 -13.80 -4.27 -16.34
N GLY A 270 -13.11 -3.14 -16.25
CA GLY A 270 -12.16 -2.66 -17.23
C GLY A 270 -10.72 -2.89 -16.83
N GLU A 271 -9.83 -2.92 -17.82
CA GLU A 271 -8.39 -3.05 -17.61
C GLU A 271 -7.66 -1.79 -18.07
N GLY A 272 -6.53 -1.50 -17.45
CA GLY A 272 -5.68 -0.40 -17.87
C GLY A 272 -4.70 0.05 -16.79
N VAL A 273 -3.72 0.83 -17.22
CA VAL A 273 -2.72 1.47 -16.34
C VAL A 273 -2.74 2.97 -16.57
N GLY A 274 -2.89 3.76 -15.52
CA GLY A 274 -2.74 5.21 -15.54
C GLY A 274 -1.45 5.62 -14.82
N ALA A 275 -0.85 6.73 -15.26
CA ALA A 275 0.33 7.30 -14.62
C ALA A 275 0.31 8.84 -14.68
N LEU A 276 0.72 9.49 -13.59
CA LEU A 276 0.86 10.94 -13.46
C LEU A 276 2.24 11.27 -12.88
N LEU A 277 2.91 12.29 -13.43
CA LEU A 277 4.05 12.94 -12.79
C LEU A 277 3.58 14.23 -12.13
N LEU A 278 3.82 14.36 -10.83
CA LEU A 278 3.34 15.45 -10.00
C LEU A 278 4.51 16.25 -9.43
N LYS A 279 4.37 17.57 -9.40
CA LYS A 279 5.32 18.50 -8.78
C LYS A 279 4.58 19.62 -8.07
N ARG A 280 5.21 20.25 -7.07
CA ARG A 280 4.76 21.57 -6.59
C ARG A 280 4.67 22.53 -7.78
N ARG A 281 3.59 23.33 -7.87
CA ARG A 281 3.39 24.22 -9.03
C ARG A 281 4.50 25.24 -9.17
N SER A 282 5.04 25.77 -8.05
CA SER A 282 6.17 26.70 -8.10
C SER A 282 7.41 26.06 -8.73
N SER A 283 7.78 24.85 -8.28
CA SER A 283 8.87 24.06 -8.87
C SER A 283 8.60 23.74 -10.34
N ALA A 284 7.36 23.39 -10.69
CA ALA A 284 7.02 23.05 -12.06
C ALA A 284 7.22 24.23 -13.03
N VAL A 285 6.74 25.41 -12.65
CA VAL A 285 6.92 26.64 -13.43
C VAL A 285 8.39 27.02 -13.52
N ARG A 286 9.12 26.98 -12.39
CA ARG A 286 10.57 27.27 -12.35
C ARG A 286 11.35 26.36 -13.29
N ASP A 287 11.00 25.08 -13.32
CA ASP A 287 11.71 24.09 -14.12
C ASP A 287 11.21 24.06 -15.58
N GLY A 288 10.30 24.96 -15.97
CA GLY A 288 9.76 25.06 -17.34
C GLY A 288 8.90 23.86 -17.74
N ASP A 289 8.26 23.19 -16.77
CA ASP A 289 7.36 22.09 -17.04
C ASP A 289 6.08 22.55 -17.76
N ARG A 290 5.60 21.73 -18.70
CA ARG A 290 4.20 21.80 -19.13
C ARG A 290 3.32 21.43 -17.94
N VAL A 291 2.26 22.22 -17.69
CA VAL A 291 1.26 21.93 -16.65
C VAL A 291 -0.09 21.63 -17.32
N TYR A 292 -0.55 20.38 -17.22
CA TYR A 292 -1.88 19.99 -17.72
C TYR A 292 -3.01 20.61 -16.89
N ALA A 293 -2.87 20.51 -15.57
CA ALA A 293 -3.79 21.07 -14.59
C ALA A 293 -3.08 21.20 -13.23
N SER A 294 -3.67 21.98 -12.34
CA SER A 294 -3.24 22.09 -10.93
C SER A 294 -4.28 21.49 -10.00
N ILE A 295 -3.88 20.56 -9.15
CA ILE A 295 -4.66 20.07 -8.01
C ILE A 295 -4.69 21.19 -6.96
N ARG A 296 -5.88 21.73 -6.73
CA ARG A 296 -6.14 22.78 -5.73
C ARG A 296 -6.32 22.20 -4.35
N GLU A 297 -7.16 21.20 -4.25
CA GLU A 297 -7.36 20.43 -3.03
C GLU A 297 -7.81 19.02 -3.35
N SER A 298 -7.50 18.11 -2.43
CA SER A 298 -7.93 16.73 -2.42
C SER A 298 -8.40 16.40 -1.01
N ARG A 299 -9.53 15.72 -0.88
CA ARG A 299 -10.03 15.23 0.41
C ARG A 299 -10.53 13.82 0.27
N LEU A 300 -10.14 13.01 1.24
CA LEU A 300 -10.66 11.68 1.47
C LEU A 300 -11.45 11.67 2.77
N ALA A 301 -12.55 10.93 2.78
CA ALA A 301 -13.35 10.64 3.96
C ALA A 301 -13.73 9.16 3.94
N HIS A 302 -14.25 8.65 5.06
CA HIS A 302 -14.66 7.25 5.17
C HIS A 302 -15.99 7.12 5.90
N ASP A 303 -16.96 6.51 5.20
CA ASP A 303 -18.27 6.16 5.74
C ASP A 303 -18.19 4.78 6.42
N ALA A 304 -17.75 4.83 7.69
CA ALA A 304 -17.42 3.66 8.49
C ALA A 304 -18.66 2.86 8.90
N ARG A 305 -18.83 1.66 8.36
CA ARG A 305 -20.03 0.84 8.57
C ARG A 305 -19.66 -0.62 8.85
N PRO A 306 -19.99 -1.15 10.04
CA PRO A 306 -19.81 -2.56 10.34
C PRO A 306 -20.55 -3.46 9.34
N GLY A 307 -20.09 -4.70 9.23
CA GLY A 307 -20.61 -5.69 8.29
C GLY A 307 -19.78 -5.79 7.01
N VAL A 308 -20.30 -6.51 6.01
CA VAL A 308 -19.59 -6.68 4.73
C VAL A 308 -19.25 -5.33 4.11
N LEU A 309 -18.07 -5.24 3.50
CA LEU A 309 -17.59 -4.01 2.86
C LEU A 309 -18.58 -3.60 1.77
N ARG A 310 -18.94 -2.33 1.69
CA ARG A 310 -19.88 -1.82 0.68
C ARG A 310 -19.63 -0.36 0.37
N TYR A 311 -19.99 0.06 -0.84
CA TYR A 311 -19.96 1.46 -1.23
C TYR A 311 -20.82 2.33 -0.30
N SER A 312 -20.39 3.58 -0.10
CA SER A 312 -21.26 4.58 0.56
C SER A 312 -22.38 5.00 -0.37
N THR A 313 -23.60 4.86 0.12
CA THR A 313 -24.84 5.33 -0.51
C THR A 313 -25.39 6.56 0.23
N SER A 314 -24.59 7.18 1.10
CA SER A 314 -24.99 8.39 1.83
C SER A 314 -24.72 9.64 0.99
N ALA A 315 -25.80 10.31 0.55
CA ALA A 315 -25.71 11.62 -0.08
C ALA A 315 -25.16 12.69 0.89
N GLU A 316 -25.42 12.54 2.19
CA GLU A 316 -24.94 13.47 3.22
C GLU A 316 -23.43 13.40 3.39
N GLU A 317 -22.86 12.20 3.50
CA GLU A 317 -21.41 12.01 3.62
C GLU A 317 -20.66 12.55 2.39
N ARG A 318 -21.23 12.32 1.20
CA ARG A 318 -20.72 12.83 -0.07
C ARG A 318 -20.77 14.35 -0.16
N HIS A 319 -21.86 14.96 0.31
CA HIS A 319 -21.96 16.41 0.43
C HIS A 319 -20.89 16.95 1.38
N ARG A 320 -20.72 16.32 2.55
CA ARG A 320 -19.77 16.76 3.58
C ARG A 320 -18.33 16.73 3.10
N VAL A 321 -17.88 15.64 2.47
CA VAL A 321 -16.50 15.55 1.93
C VAL A 321 -16.27 16.54 0.80
N ALA A 322 -17.27 16.75 -0.08
CA ALA A 322 -17.16 17.71 -1.16
C ALA A 322 -17.11 19.14 -0.64
N LEU A 323 -18.00 19.52 0.29
CA LEU A 323 -17.99 20.82 0.96
C LEU A 323 -16.65 21.09 1.64
N ALA A 324 -16.15 20.14 2.45
CA ALA A 324 -14.87 20.27 3.13
C ALA A 324 -13.69 20.44 2.15
N CYS A 325 -13.75 19.80 0.98
CA CYS A 325 -12.75 19.98 -0.08
C CYS A 325 -12.81 21.38 -0.69
N HIS A 326 -14.01 21.88 -1.00
CA HIS A 326 -14.24 23.21 -1.54
C HIS A 326 -13.81 24.32 -0.56
N GLU A 327 -14.17 24.20 0.72
CA GLU A 327 -13.76 25.12 1.78
C GLU A 327 -12.25 25.09 1.99
N ALA A 328 -11.64 23.91 2.10
CA ALA A 328 -10.19 23.79 2.30
C ALA A 328 -9.39 24.30 1.09
N GLY A 329 -9.92 24.15 -0.13
CA GLY A 329 -9.33 24.68 -1.36
C GLY A 329 -9.61 26.17 -1.61
N GLY A 330 -10.52 26.79 -0.87
CA GLY A 330 -10.99 28.15 -1.13
C GLY A 330 -11.70 28.29 -2.49
N VAL A 331 -12.42 27.25 -2.93
CA VAL A 331 -13.06 27.19 -4.26
C VAL A 331 -14.57 27.17 -4.10
N ALA A 332 -15.24 28.25 -4.53
CA ALA A 332 -16.70 28.31 -4.52
C ALA A 332 -17.31 27.20 -5.42
N PRO A 333 -18.34 26.45 -4.96
CA PRO A 333 -19.00 25.42 -5.77
C PRO A 333 -19.46 25.91 -7.14
N GLY A 334 -20.09 27.09 -7.22
CA GLY A 334 -20.55 27.69 -8.48
C GLY A 334 -19.46 28.04 -9.50
N SER A 335 -18.18 27.93 -9.13
CA SER A 335 -17.06 28.11 -10.05
C SER A 335 -16.61 26.82 -10.76
N VAL A 336 -17.08 25.66 -10.31
CA VAL A 336 -16.82 24.38 -10.97
C VAL A 336 -17.82 24.19 -12.10
N GLN A 337 -17.34 23.99 -13.32
CA GLN A 337 -18.19 23.81 -14.50
C GLN A 337 -18.30 22.34 -14.96
N TYR A 338 -17.45 21.47 -14.42
CA TYR A 338 -17.41 20.05 -14.79
C TYR A 338 -17.22 19.19 -13.55
N VAL A 339 -17.96 18.09 -13.47
CA VAL A 339 -17.81 17.06 -12.46
C VAL A 339 -17.53 15.74 -13.17
N GLU A 340 -16.39 15.14 -12.85
CA GLU A 340 -16.00 13.80 -13.30
C GLU A 340 -16.25 12.79 -12.18
N PHE A 341 -17.13 11.83 -12.42
CA PHE A 341 -17.35 10.70 -11.52
C PHE A 341 -16.36 9.58 -11.82
N SER A 342 -15.70 9.10 -10.77
CA SER A 342 -14.83 7.93 -10.80
C SER A 342 -15.57 6.72 -10.25
N GLY A 343 -15.64 5.66 -11.07
CA GLY A 343 -16.43 4.47 -10.75
C GLY A 343 -17.91 4.70 -11.07
N GLY A 344 -18.50 3.76 -11.78
CA GLY A 344 -19.89 3.84 -12.24
C GLY A 344 -20.47 2.44 -12.42
N GLY A 345 -21.77 2.36 -12.70
CA GLY A 345 -22.50 1.10 -12.87
C GLY A 345 -23.03 0.51 -11.57
N VAL A 346 -23.26 1.33 -10.54
CA VAL A 346 -24.04 0.96 -9.35
C VAL A 346 -25.03 2.09 -9.08
N ALA A 347 -26.32 1.87 -9.40
CA ALA A 347 -27.36 2.91 -9.39
C ALA A 347 -27.44 3.69 -8.07
N ALA A 348 -27.54 2.98 -6.94
CA ALA A 348 -27.64 3.63 -5.63
C ALA A 348 -26.42 4.50 -5.26
N VAL A 349 -25.24 4.16 -5.77
CA VAL A 349 -24.00 4.94 -5.57
C VAL A 349 -24.03 6.21 -6.41
N ALA A 350 -24.51 6.09 -7.66
CA ALA A 350 -24.63 7.19 -8.59
C ALA A 350 -25.73 8.19 -8.14
N GLU A 351 -26.87 7.70 -7.70
CA GLU A 351 -27.96 8.50 -7.10
C GLU A 351 -27.47 9.27 -5.87
N ALA A 352 -26.76 8.59 -4.95
CA ALA A 352 -26.19 9.25 -3.78
C ALA A 352 -25.16 10.32 -4.15
N ALA A 353 -24.37 10.10 -5.21
CA ALA A 353 -23.40 11.07 -5.72
C ALA A 353 -24.09 12.32 -6.29
N VAL A 354 -25.10 12.14 -7.15
CA VAL A 354 -25.88 13.25 -7.69
C VAL A 354 -26.66 13.97 -6.60
N GLY A 355 -27.25 13.26 -5.64
CA GLY A 355 -27.97 13.86 -4.51
C GLY A 355 -27.06 14.68 -3.60
N GLY A 356 -25.86 14.17 -3.26
CA GLY A 356 -24.90 14.86 -2.41
C GLY A 356 -24.29 16.10 -3.06
N LEU A 357 -23.91 15.98 -4.35
CA LEU A 357 -23.43 17.12 -5.11
C LEU A 357 -24.57 18.09 -5.45
N GLY A 358 -25.79 17.61 -5.70
CA GLY A 358 -26.97 18.46 -5.94
C GLY A 358 -27.24 19.41 -4.78
N ARG A 359 -26.98 18.98 -3.53
CA ARG A 359 -27.01 19.87 -2.35
C ARG A 359 -25.89 20.90 -2.38
N LEU A 360 -24.67 20.52 -2.78
CA LEU A 360 -23.52 21.43 -2.88
C LEU A 360 -23.70 22.49 -3.99
N PHE A 361 -24.32 22.10 -5.10
CA PHE A 361 -24.55 22.92 -6.28
C PHE A 361 -25.99 23.50 -6.32
N GLY A 362 -26.71 23.51 -5.20
CA GLY A 362 -28.14 23.87 -5.17
C GLY A 362 -28.44 25.28 -5.68
N ASP A 363 -27.54 26.23 -5.44
CA ASP A 363 -27.66 27.63 -5.87
C ASP A 363 -27.04 27.89 -7.25
N VAL A 364 -26.50 26.85 -7.89
CA VAL A 364 -25.83 26.95 -9.19
C VAL A 364 -26.87 26.83 -10.31
N PRO A 365 -26.79 27.65 -11.39
CA PRO A 365 -27.79 27.63 -12.45
C PRO A 365 -28.05 26.25 -13.04
N ARG A 366 -29.32 25.97 -13.35
CA ARG A 366 -29.73 24.66 -13.89
C ARG A 366 -28.97 24.34 -15.18
N GLY A 367 -28.49 23.10 -15.28
CA GLY A 367 -27.74 22.61 -16.44
C GLY A 367 -26.40 23.32 -16.72
N SER A 368 -25.85 24.10 -15.79
CA SER A 368 -24.56 24.78 -16.01
C SER A 368 -23.34 23.91 -15.72
N VAL A 369 -23.50 22.78 -15.02
CA VAL A 369 -22.42 21.86 -14.66
C VAL A 369 -22.51 20.61 -15.52
N VAL A 370 -21.43 20.31 -16.25
CA VAL A 370 -21.36 19.09 -17.07
C VAL A 370 -20.94 17.91 -16.19
N LEU A 371 -21.59 16.77 -16.39
CA LEU A 371 -21.21 15.50 -15.78
C LEU A 371 -20.47 14.63 -16.80
N GLY A 372 -19.47 13.91 -16.33
CA GLY A 372 -18.80 12.86 -17.10
C GLY A 372 -18.31 11.72 -16.23
N CYS A 373 -17.94 10.61 -16.86
CA CYS A 373 -17.31 9.46 -16.24
C CYS A 373 -16.42 8.78 -17.27
N ALA A 374 -15.16 8.49 -16.98
CA ALA A 374 -14.24 7.78 -17.86
C ALA A 374 -14.64 6.31 -18.06
N GLY A 375 -15.44 5.78 -17.13
CA GLY A 375 -15.97 4.41 -17.18
C GLY A 375 -16.92 4.18 -18.36
N ASP A 376 -17.46 5.22 -18.98
CA ASP A 376 -18.28 5.08 -20.19
C ASP A 376 -17.48 4.57 -21.41
N ARG A 377 -16.14 4.74 -21.40
CA ARG A 377 -15.22 4.19 -22.41
C ARG A 377 -14.47 2.97 -21.92
N LEU A 378 -14.09 2.96 -20.66
CA LEU A 378 -13.14 1.99 -20.11
C LEU A 378 -13.81 0.84 -19.35
N GLY A 379 -15.08 0.97 -18.98
CA GLY A 379 -15.64 0.20 -17.87
C GLY A 379 -15.06 0.65 -16.53
N ASN A 380 -15.37 -0.08 -15.45
CA ASN A 380 -14.80 0.23 -14.15
C ASN A 380 -13.39 -0.37 -14.05
N THR A 381 -12.35 0.46 -14.13
CA THR A 381 -10.94 0.02 -14.01
C THR A 381 -10.47 -0.12 -12.56
N PHE A 382 -11.39 -0.24 -11.60
CA PHE A 382 -11.18 -0.54 -10.19
C PHE A 382 -9.99 0.24 -9.58
N ALA A 383 -8.85 -0.40 -9.27
CA ALA A 383 -7.70 0.26 -8.66
C ALA A 383 -7.20 1.52 -9.43
N ASN A 384 -7.37 1.55 -10.75
CA ASN A 384 -6.96 2.64 -11.66
C ASN A 384 -8.08 3.68 -11.94
N ALA A 385 -9.30 3.49 -11.43
CA ALA A 385 -10.45 4.35 -11.75
C ALA A 385 -10.18 5.84 -11.46
N GLY A 386 -9.53 6.13 -10.34
CA GLY A 386 -9.17 7.51 -9.96
C GLY A 386 -8.18 8.16 -10.93
N LEU A 387 -7.08 7.48 -11.29
CA LEU A 387 -6.11 8.07 -12.23
C LEU A 387 -6.68 8.22 -13.64
N ALA A 388 -7.53 7.30 -14.10
CA ALA A 388 -8.24 7.45 -15.37
C ALA A 388 -9.13 8.71 -15.40
N SER A 389 -9.84 8.97 -14.30
CA SER A 389 -10.74 10.11 -14.12
C SER A 389 -9.96 11.43 -13.99
N VAL A 390 -8.92 11.46 -13.15
CA VAL A 390 -8.06 12.64 -12.97
C VAL A 390 -7.33 12.99 -14.28
N SER A 391 -6.84 11.99 -15.02
CA SER A 391 -6.19 12.20 -16.32
C SER A 391 -7.17 12.77 -17.35
N LYS A 392 -8.40 12.25 -17.43
CA LYS A 392 -9.46 12.80 -18.30
C LYS A 392 -9.77 14.25 -17.94
N ALA A 393 -9.94 14.55 -16.65
CA ALA A 393 -10.22 15.89 -16.18
C ALA A 393 -9.07 16.87 -16.47
N ALA A 394 -7.81 16.45 -16.27
CA ALA A 394 -6.63 17.26 -16.58
C ALA A 394 -6.49 17.51 -18.09
N LEU A 395 -6.72 16.49 -18.93
CA LEU A 395 -6.72 16.64 -20.38
C LEU A 395 -7.85 17.55 -20.89
N ALA A 396 -9.04 17.45 -20.29
CA ALA A 396 -10.17 18.32 -20.62
C ALA A 396 -9.87 19.80 -20.31
N LEU A 397 -9.22 20.09 -19.17
CA LEU A 397 -8.73 21.42 -18.83
C LEU A 397 -7.66 21.90 -19.83
N TYR A 398 -6.65 21.07 -20.09
CA TYR A 398 -5.52 21.38 -20.97
C TYR A 398 -5.97 21.69 -22.41
N HIS A 399 -6.84 20.84 -22.98
CA HIS A 399 -7.39 21.03 -24.32
C HIS A 399 -8.57 22.01 -24.37
N ARG A 400 -9.03 22.53 -23.22
CA ARG A 400 -10.17 23.43 -23.09
C ARG A 400 -11.41 22.88 -23.82
N GLY A 401 -11.66 21.58 -23.66
CA GLY A 401 -12.72 20.84 -24.33
C GLY A 401 -13.39 19.85 -23.40
N LEU A 402 -14.72 19.75 -23.49
CA LEU A 402 -15.53 18.81 -22.73
C LEU A 402 -15.81 17.57 -23.59
N PRO A 403 -15.35 16.37 -23.18
CA PRO A 403 -15.64 15.14 -23.91
C PRO A 403 -17.14 14.80 -23.90
N PRO A 404 -17.64 14.14 -24.97
CA PRO A 404 -18.99 13.59 -24.96
C PRO A 404 -19.12 12.47 -23.91
N HIS A 405 -20.21 12.49 -23.18
CA HIS A 405 -20.57 11.44 -22.22
C HIS A 405 -21.82 10.69 -22.67
N ARG A 406 -21.79 9.36 -22.55
CA ARG A 406 -22.97 8.52 -22.78
C ARG A 406 -23.60 8.19 -21.42
N PRO A 407 -24.88 8.59 -21.17
CA PRO A 407 -25.57 8.21 -19.94
C PRO A 407 -25.59 6.69 -19.79
N GLY A 408 -25.24 6.21 -18.59
CA GLY A 408 -25.35 4.80 -18.21
C GLY A 408 -26.77 4.43 -17.77
N PRO A 409 -27.05 3.14 -17.51
CA PRO A 409 -28.33 2.69 -16.96
C PRO A 409 -28.59 3.19 -15.53
N ASP A 410 -27.54 3.64 -14.83
CA ASP A 410 -27.53 4.13 -13.45
C ASP A 410 -27.88 5.61 -13.31
N LEU A 411 -27.70 6.43 -14.35
CA LEU A 411 -28.02 7.87 -14.34
C LEU A 411 -28.69 8.28 -15.65
N SER A 412 -30.01 8.49 -15.60
CA SER A 412 -30.79 8.98 -16.73
C SER A 412 -30.82 10.51 -16.81
N GLU A 413 -30.94 11.06 -18.02
CA GLU A 413 -31.16 12.50 -18.21
C GLU A 413 -32.42 13.02 -17.49
N ALA A 414 -33.46 12.19 -17.41
CA ALA A 414 -34.69 12.52 -16.69
C ALA A 414 -34.44 12.79 -15.20
N GLY A 415 -33.53 12.02 -14.58
CA GLY A 415 -33.13 12.19 -13.18
C GLY A 415 -32.32 13.46 -12.90
N LEU A 416 -31.84 14.16 -13.94
CA LEU A 416 -31.10 15.41 -13.81
C LEU A 416 -31.96 16.66 -14.05
N VAL A 417 -33.20 16.50 -14.52
CA VAL A 417 -34.10 17.62 -14.81
C VAL A 417 -34.34 18.44 -13.54
N GLY A 418 -34.11 19.75 -13.64
CA GLY A 418 -34.25 20.68 -12.52
C GLY A 418 -33.01 20.83 -11.63
N THR A 419 -31.95 20.04 -11.86
CA THR A 419 -30.66 20.13 -11.16
C THR A 419 -29.68 21.06 -11.89
N ALA A 420 -28.54 21.36 -11.27
CA ALA A 420 -27.42 22.07 -11.90
C ALA A 420 -26.72 21.26 -13.01
N PHE A 421 -27.03 19.97 -13.13
CA PHE A 421 -26.25 19.03 -13.92
C PHE A 421 -26.84 18.76 -15.31
N ARG A 422 -25.95 18.50 -16.28
CA ARG A 422 -26.30 18.00 -17.63
C ARG A 422 -25.19 17.11 -18.18
N PHE A 423 -25.48 16.39 -19.26
CA PHE A 423 -24.46 15.68 -20.05
C PHE A 423 -24.06 16.46 -21.31
N ALA A 424 -22.81 16.29 -21.74
CA ALA A 424 -22.34 16.74 -23.06
C ALA A 424 -22.57 15.61 -24.08
N ARG A 425 -23.42 15.84 -25.10
CA ARG A 425 -23.75 14.80 -26.10
C ARG A 425 -22.74 14.71 -27.24
N SER A 426 -21.97 15.78 -27.44
CA SER A 426 -20.88 15.88 -28.40
C SER A 426 -19.68 16.52 -27.72
N ALA A 427 -18.51 16.47 -28.36
CA ALA A 427 -17.37 17.25 -27.88
C ALA A 427 -17.73 18.75 -27.93
N GLU A 428 -17.65 19.44 -26.78
CA GLU A 428 -17.95 20.87 -26.65
C GLU A 428 -16.67 21.66 -26.39
N ARG A 429 -16.60 22.90 -26.90
CA ARG A 429 -15.54 23.83 -26.50
C ARG A 429 -15.85 24.33 -25.08
N TRP A 430 -14.86 24.30 -24.20
CA TRP A 430 -15.03 24.75 -22.82
C TRP A 430 -14.72 26.24 -22.70
N ALA A 431 -15.74 27.06 -22.46
CA ALA A 431 -15.56 28.48 -22.17
C ALA A 431 -14.89 28.69 -20.79
N ALA A 432 -14.17 29.80 -20.62
CA ALA A 432 -13.71 30.22 -19.30
C ALA A 432 -14.92 30.61 -18.43
N GLY A 433 -14.74 30.63 -17.11
CA GLY A 433 -15.80 31.07 -16.21
C GLY A 433 -16.11 32.58 -16.37
N PRO A 434 -17.20 33.07 -15.76
CA PRO A 434 -17.54 34.49 -15.78
C PRO A 434 -16.35 35.38 -15.37
N GLY A 435 -16.16 36.50 -16.06
CA GLY A 435 -15.04 37.42 -15.78
C GLY A 435 -13.65 36.85 -16.07
N ASP A 436 -13.55 35.89 -16.99
CA ASP A 436 -12.31 35.13 -17.27
C ASP A 436 -11.80 34.35 -16.05
N ALA A 437 -12.70 33.82 -15.23
CA ALA A 437 -12.33 32.89 -14.15
C ALA A 437 -11.73 31.59 -14.72
N PRO A 438 -10.81 30.90 -14.01
CA PRO A 438 -10.23 29.65 -14.47
C PRO A 438 -11.28 28.54 -14.60
N ARG A 439 -11.06 27.66 -15.58
CA ARG A 439 -11.87 26.44 -15.69
C ARG A 439 -11.54 25.53 -14.51
N ARG A 440 -12.58 24.95 -13.91
CA ARG A 440 -12.43 24.07 -12.76
C ARG A 440 -13.24 22.81 -12.91
N VAL A 441 -12.65 21.72 -12.41
CA VAL A 441 -13.24 20.38 -12.41
C VAL A 441 -13.24 19.85 -11.00
N ALA A 442 -14.35 19.26 -10.58
CA ALA A 442 -14.35 18.36 -9.43
C ALA A 442 -14.27 16.91 -9.93
N VAL A 443 -13.40 16.11 -9.32
CA VAL A 443 -13.35 14.66 -9.52
C VAL A 443 -13.86 14.01 -8.23
N SER A 444 -14.91 13.21 -8.33
CA SER A 444 -15.55 12.57 -7.17
C SER A 444 -15.54 11.05 -7.32
N GLY A 445 -15.13 10.34 -6.29
CA GLY A 445 -15.04 8.88 -6.29
C GLY A 445 -15.58 8.26 -5.02
N ALA A 446 -15.86 6.97 -5.07
CA ALA A 446 -16.19 6.16 -3.91
C ALA A 446 -15.51 4.79 -4.05
N SER A 447 -15.38 4.09 -2.93
CA SER A 447 -14.80 2.75 -2.89
C SER A 447 -15.71 1.74 -2.24
N LEU A 448 -15.56 0.49 -2.66
CA LEU A 448 -16.19 -0.68 -2.07
C LEU A 448 -15.97 -0.80 -0.56
N ALA A 449 -14.91 -0.21 -0.02
CA ALA A 449 -14.63 -0.22 1.42
C ALA A 449 -15.38 0.86 2.21
N GLY A 450 -16.01 1.84 1.54
CA GLY A 450 -16.69 2.99 2.16
C GLY A 450 -15.90 4.30 2.08
N THR A 451 -14.71 4.31 1.47
CA THR A 451 -13.94 5.55 1.24
C THR A 451 -14.64 6.43 0.21
N LEU A 452 -14.69 7.73 0.47
CA LEU A 452 -15.16 8.77 -0.43
C LEU A 452 -14.01 9.70 -0.79
N CYS A 453 -13.96 10.16 -2.03
CA CYS A 453 -12.96 11.11 -2.51
C CYS A 453 -13.63 12.28 -3.21
N HIS A 454 -13.12 13.49 -2.96
CA HIS A 454 -13.41 14.68 -3.75
C HIS A 454 -12.13 15.47 -3.98
N LEU A 455 -11.83 15.80 -5.23
CA LEU A 455 -10.64 16.52 -5.64
C LEU A 455 -11.00 17.63 -6.61
N ILE A 456 -10.32 18.77 -6.51
CA ILE A 456 -10.56 19.94 -7.36
C ILE A 456 -9.32 20.20 -8.22
N LEU A 457 -9.51 20.17 -9.53
CA LEU A 457 -8.53 20.59 -10.53
C LEU A 457 -8.86 21.98 -11.07
N GLU A 458 -7.82 22.76 -11.34
CA GLU A 458 -7.91 24.09 -11.93
C GLU A 458 -6.99 24.16 -13.16
N GLU A 459 -7.46 24.85 -14.19
CA GLU A 459 -6.68 25.18 -15.38
C GLU A 459 -5.41 25.97 -15.02
N HIS A 460 -4.32 25.69 -15.73
CA HIS A 460 -3.13 26.53 -15.73
C HIS A 460 -3.10 27.40 -17.00
N ASP A 461 -3.24 28.73 -16.88
CA ASP A 461 -3.00 29.68 -17.98
C ASP A 461 -1.75 30.49 -17.69
N SER A 462 -0.68 30.26 -18.47
CA SER A 462 0.60 30.96 -18.34
C SER A 462 0.52 32.45 -18.66
N ARG A 463 -0.57 32.92 -19.29
CA ARG A 463 -0.80 34.34 -19.60
C ARG A 463 -1.54 35.09 -18.50
N ARG A 464 -2.14 34.39 -17.53
CA ARG A 464 -2.76 35.07 -16.39
C ARG A 464 -1.67 35.41 -15.37
N PRO A 465 -1.55 36.68 -14.94
CA PRO A 465 -0.63 37.04 -13.87
C PRO A 465 -0.94 36.17 -12.66
N ALA A 466 0.09 35.58 -12.04
CA ALA A 466 -0.07 34.95 -10.74
C ALA A 466 -0.68 36.00 -9.81
N ALA A 467 -1.88 35.76 -9.30
CA ALA A 467 -2.49 36.65 -8.32
C ALA A 467 -1.49 36.83 -7.17
N LEU A 468 -1.03 38.06 -6.98
CA LEU A 468 -0.02 38.46 -5.99
C LEU A 468 -0.47 37.98 -4.60
N GLY A 469 0.24 36.98 -4.09
CA GLY A 469 0.11 36.47 -2.73
C GLY A 469 1.46 35.89 -2.30
N ALA A 470 2.18 36.70 -1.52
CA ALA A 470 3.53 36.46 -0.96
C ALA A 470 4.67 36.37 -1.99
N GLN A 471 5.28 37.53 -2.26
CA GLN A 471 6.62 37.62 -2.84
C GLN A 471 7.61 36.87 -1.93
N ALA A 472 8.20 35.79 -2.43
CA ALA A 472 9.55 35.40 -2.01
C ALA A 472 10.53 36.33 -2.75
N PRO A 473 11.56 36.88 -2.09
CA PRO A 473 12.48 37.79 -2.76
C PRO A 473 13.29 37.03 -3.81
N ALA A 474 13.32 37.57 -5.03
CA ALA A 474 14.18 37.11 -6.11
C ALA A 474 15.64 37.44 -5.75
N GLN A 475 16.53 36.45 -5.80
CA GLN A 475 17.97 36.66 -5.83
C GLN A 475 18.43 36.51 -7.29
N ASP A 476 18.73 37.65 -7.92
CA ASP A 476 19.41 37.69 -9.20
C ASP A 476 20.87 37.27 -9.01
N GLY A 477 21.28 36.24 -9.74
CA GLY A 477 22.65 35.75 -9.77
C GLY A 477 23.47 36.49 -10.83
N THR A 478 24.40 37.33 -10.38
CA THR A 478 25.61 37.65 -11.15
C THR A 478 26.80 37.07 -10.42
N ALA A 479 27.52 36.18 -11.09
CA ALA A 479 28.74 35.56 -10.60
C ALA A 479 29.86 36.61 -10.46
N GLN A 480 30.44 36.72 -9.25
CA GLN A 480 31.86 37.04 -9.05
C GLN A 480 32.27 36.74 -7.60
N ASP A 481 33.51 36.24 -7.48
CA ASP A 481 34.16 35.72 -6.29
C ASP A 481 34.22 36.69 -5.10
N GLY A 482 34.08 36.16 -3.88
CA GLY A 482 34.35 36.88 -2.64
C GLY A 482 33.71 36.23 -1.42
N ILE A 483 34.53 35.64 -0.55
CA ILE A 483 34.13 35.09 0.75
C ILE A 483 33.75 36.25 1.68
N GLU A 484 32.53 36.26 2.23
CA GLU A 484 32.26 36.74 3.60
C GLU A 484 30.85 36.32 4.07
N GLN A 485 30.79 35.90 5.33
CA GLN A 485 29.61 35.43 6.04
C GLN A 485 28.74 36.62 6.47
N ASP A 486 27.43 36.61 6.15
CA ASP A 486 26.42 37.03 7.12
C ASP A 486 25.02 36.48 6.81
N GLY A 487 24.30 36.14 7.87
CA GLY A 487 23.13 35.27 7.84
C GLY A 487 21.79 35.97 7.62
N THR A 488 20.94 35.35 6.80
CA THR A 488 19.49 35.30 7.02
C THR A 488 19.00 33.89 6.69
N ALA A 489 19.05 33.01 7.69
CA ALA A 489 18.44 31.70 7.61
C ALA A 489 16.92 31.86 7.43
N GLN A 490 16.37 31.41 6.28
CA GLN A 490 14.95 31.13 6.20
C GLN A 490 14.62 30.11 7.30
N VAL A 491 13.85 30.54 8.30
CA VAL A 491 13.35 29.67 9.35
C VAL A 491 12.36 28.71 8.71
N VAL A 492 12.84 27.56 8.22
CA VAL A 492 11.97 26.44 7.90
C VAL A 492 11.39 25.98 9.23
N SER A 493 10.11 26.25 9.47
CA SER A 493 9.41 25.75 10.65
C SER A 493 9.52 24.22 10.66
N ARG A 494 10.18 23.68 11.68
CA ARG A 494 10.45 22.23 11.78
C ARG A 494 9.12 21.46 11.91
N PRO A 495 9.05 20.22 11.41
CA PRO A 495 7.83 19.43 11.49
C PRO A 495 7.44 19.14 12.94
N GLU A 496 6.15 19.20 13.23
CA GLU A 496 5.63 18.82 14.54
C GLU A 496 5.92 17.34 14.85
N ALA A 497 6.19 17.05 16.12
CA ALA A 497 6.34 15.69 16.63
C ALA A 497 4.99 14.95 16.63
N ILE A 498 5.03 13.65 16.34
CA ILE A 498 3.85 12.78 16.36
C ILE A 498 3.88 11.94 17.63
N ALA A 499 2.86 12.08 18.47
CA ALA A 499 2.70 11.33 19.70
C ALA A 499 2.16 9.93 19.42
N VAL A 500 2.80 8.92 20.01
CA VAL A 500 2.22 7.57 20.15
C VAL A 500 1.32 7.61 21.38
N VAL A 501 0.00 7.51 21.18
CA VAL A 501 -1.02 7.58 22.24
C VAL A 501 -1.75 6.25 22.49
N GLY A 502 -1.32 5.21 21.79
CA GLY A 502 -1.73 3.82 22.01
C GLY A 502 -0.89 2.88 21.17
N PHE A 503 -0.75 1.64 21.60
CA PHE A 503 -0.05 0.59 20.85
C PHE A 503 -0.58 -0.80 21.25
N GLY A 504 -0.38 -1.77 20.36
CA GLY A 504 -0.64 -3.18 20.59
C GLY A 504 0.23 -4.05 19.70
N GLY A 505 0.33 -5.34 20.03
CA GLY A 505 1.14 -6.27 19.25
C GLY A 505 0.84 -7.74 19.52
N ARG A 506 0.95 -8.57 18.49
CA ARG A 506 0.78 -10.03 18.58
C ARG A 506 1.85 -10.72 17.74
N PHE A 507 2.59 -11.62 18.38
CA PHE A 507 3.76 -12.30 17.81
C PHE A 507 3.78 -13.77 18.23
N ALA A 508 4.71 -14.57 17.72
CA ALA A 508 4.89 -15.95 18.15
C ALA A 508 4.96 -16.06 19.69
N GLY A 509 4.09 -16.88 20.28
CA GLY A 509 3.98 -17.04 21.74
C GLY A 509 3.53 -15.80 22.53
N CYS A 510 3.22 -14.67 21.89
CA CYS A 510 2.90 -13.40 22.54
C CYS A 510 1.52 -12.90 22.10
N ALA A 511 0.55 -12.92 23.02
CA ALA A 511 -0.83 -12.54 22.73
C ALA A 511 -1.06 -11.02 22.69
N ASP A 512 -0.17 -10.24 23.29
CA ASP A 512 -0.26 -8.80 23.50
C ASP A 512 1.15 -8.15 23.62
N ALA A 513 1.21 -6.82 23.70
CA ALA A 513 2.46 -6.07 23.78
C ALA A 513 3.24 -6.32 25.09
N ASP A 514 2.58 -6.69 26.19
CA ASP A 514 3.26 -7.00 27.45
C ASP A 514 3.96 -8.37 27.38
N ALA A 515 3.30 -9.37 26.79
CA ALA A 515 3.91 -10.67 26.52
C ALA A 515 5.10 -10.54 25.56
N PHE A 516 4.98 -9.67 24.55
CA PHE A 516 6.09 -9.30 23.68
C PHE A 516 7.26 -8.73 24.48
N TRP A 517 7.02 -7.71 25.34
CA TRP A 517 8.09 -7.13 26.16
C TRP A 517 8.73 -8.14 27.11
N ARG A 518 7.93 -8.99 27.76
CA ARG A 518 8.46 -10.02 28.68
C ARG A 518 9.41 -10.97 27.98
N THR A 519 9.07 -11.38 26.76
CA THR A 519 9.93 -12.24 25.92
C THR A 519 11.19 -11.50 25.46
N VAL A 520 11.06 -10.26 24.97
CA VAL A 520 12.22 -9.44 24.58
C VAL A 520 13.19 -9.27 25.75
N ARG A 521 12.68 -8.95 26.94
CA ARG A 521 13.48 -8.72 28.15
C ARG A 521 14.13 -10.00 28.69
N SER A 522 13.57 -11.20 28.46
CA SER A 522 14.21 -12.44 28.91
C SER A 522 15.39 -12.85 28.05
N GLY A 523 15.52 -12.32 26.83
CA GLY A 523 16.51 -12.77 25.85
C GLY A 523 16.14 -14.08 25.15
N GLU A 524 14.96 -14.64 25.43
CA GLU A 524 14.44 -15.83 24.76
C GLU A 524 13.95 -15.50 23.35
N ASP A 525 14.14 -16.45 22.42
CA ASP A 525 13.50 -16.42 21.11
C ASP A 525 12.29 -17.38 21.02
N ARG A 526 11.52 -17.23 19.95
CA ARG A 526 10.30 -17.99 19.64
C ARG A 526 10.39 -18.76 18.31
N ILE A 527 11.61 -18.98 17.82
CA ILE A 527 11.90 -19.66 16.57
C ILE A 527 12.08 -21.15 16.84
N GLY A 528 11.38 -21.99 16.09
CA GLY A 528 11.48 -23.44 16.20
C GLY A 528 10.87 -24.15 14.99
N PRO A 529 10.85 -25.50 15.00
CA PRO A 529 10.24 -26.27 13.93
C PRO A 529 8.76 -25.90 13.75
N LEU A 530 8.35 -25.62 12.52
CA LEU A 530 6.97 -25.30 12.18
C LEU A 530 6.07 -26.50 12.44
N PRO A 531 4.86 -26.29 13.01
CA PRO A 531 3.88 -27.35 13.19
C PRO A 531 3.54 -28.04 11.85
N GLY A 532 3.21 -29.33 11.89
CA GLY A 532 2.80 -30.06 10.67
C GLY A 532 1.54 -29.50 10.00
N SER A 533 0.69 -28.80 10.76
CA SER A 533 -0.46 -28.05 10.22
C SER A 533 -0.08 -26.81 9.42
N VAL A 534 1.16 -26.32 9.59
CA VAL A 534 1.73 -25.17 8.86
C VAL A 534 2.61 -25.67 7.72
N LEU A 535 3.50 -26.64 7.97
CA LEU A 535 4.43 -27.19 6.98
C LEU A 535 4.33 -28.72 6.93
N ASP A 536 3.67 -29.21 5.89
CA ASP A 536 3.66 -30.64 5.54
C ASP A 536 5.02 -31.04 4.95
N ARG A 537 5.85 -31.69 5.77
CA ARG A 537 7.24 -32.01 5.44
C ARG A 537 7.37 -32.99 4.28
N GLU A 538 6.40 -33.90 4.10
CA GLU A 538 6.40 -34.83 2.96
C GLU A 538 6.17 -34.12 1.62
N LEU A 539 5.46 -32.99 1.65
CA LEU A 539 5.14 -32.23 0.45
C LEU A 539 6.18 -31.16 0.14
N TYR A 540 6.68 -30.49 1.16
CA TYR A 540 7.33 -29.19 0.99
C TYR A 540 8.73 -29.11 1.58
N PHE A 541 9.24 -30.12 2.28
CA PHE A 541 10.56 -30.05 2.90
C PHE A 541 11.57 -30.95 2.17
N ALA A 542 12.72 -30.36 1.81
CA ALA A 542 13.86 -31.06 1.23
C ALA A 542 15.15 -30.38 1.72
N PRO A 543 15.84 -30.92 2.73
CA PRO A 543 17.02 -30.25 3.32
C PRO A 543 18.23 -30.19 2.37
N ASP A 544 18.27 -31.10 1.38
CA ASP A 544 19.38 -31.29 0.44
C ASP A 544 19.35 -30.26 -0.70
N GLY A 545 19.67 -29.01 -0.36
CA GLY A 545 19.94 -27.94 -1.33
C GLY A 545 18.73 -27.08 -1.73
N ILE A 546 18.94 -26.20 -2.71
CA ILE A 546 17.92 -25.25 -3.18
C ILE A 546 16.97 -25.95 -4.15
N SER A 547 15.67 -25.80 -3.93
CA SER A 547 14.60 -26.32 -4.77
C SER A 547 13.59 -25.23 -5.11
N LEU A 548 13.00 -25.29 -6.30
CA LEU A 548 11.91 -24.38 -6.69
C LEU A 548 10.55 -24.79 -6.09
N THR A 549 10.47 -25.96 -5.46
CA THR A 549 9.21 -26.59 -5.00
C THR A 549 9.24 -27.01 -3.54
N HIS A 550 10.40 -26.96 -2.89
CA HIS A 550 10.58 -27.37 -1.50
C HIS A 550 11.39 -26.30 -0.75
N THR A 551 11.13 -26.16 0.54
CA THR A 551 11.97 -25.43 1.49
C THR A 551 13.06 -26.35 2.03
N TYR A 552 14.26 -25.81 2.25
CA TYR A 552 15.37 -26.53 2.89
C TYR A 552 15.43 -26.33 4.39
N THR A 553 14.54 -25.51 4.96
CA THR A 553 14.40 -25.29 6.39
C THR A 553 12.97 -25.49 6.83
N GLU A 554 12.80 -25.95 8.06
CA GLU A 554 11.50 -26.14 8.71
C GLU A 554 11.27 -25.14 9.85
N LEU A 555 12.17 -24.18 10.03
CA LEU A 555 12.18 -23.29 11.18
C LEU A 555 11.39 -22.01 10.92
N GLY A 556 10.63 -21.58 11.91
CA GLY A 556 9.95 -20.28 11.92
C GLY A 556 9.31 -19.96 13.26
N ALA A 557 8.63 -18.82 13.31
CA ALA A 557 7.96 -18.32 14.51
C ALA A 557 6.50 -17.95 14.18
N PRO A 558 5.59 -18.95 14.08
CA PRO A 558 4.22 -18.72 13.65
C PRO A 558 3.37 -18.09 14.76
N VAL A 559 2.42 -17.23 14.38
CA VAL A 559 1.49 -16.59 15.31
C VAL A 559 0.24 -17.46 15.46
N ARG A 560 -0.31 -17.55 16.67
CA ARG A 560 -1.64 -18.13 16.86
C ARG A 560 -2.71 -17.14 16.40
N VAL A 561 -3.39 -17.49 15.31
CA VAL A 561 -4.57 -16.77 14.81
C VAL A 561 -5.71 -16.91 15.85
N PRO A 562 -6.42 -15.83 16.21
CA PRO A 562 -7.56 -15.95 17.11
C PRO A 562 -8.68 -16.80 16.53
N ASP A 563 -9.32 -17.61 17.38
CA ASP A 563 -10.38 -18.55 16.99
C ASP A 563 -11.75 -17.84 16.79
N GLY A 564 -11.89 -16.62 17.31
CA GLY A 564 -13.11 -15.81 17.20
C GLY A 564 -12.81 -14.31 17.19
N PRO A 565 -13.79 -13.47 16.80
CA PRO A 565 -13.62 -12.03 16.76
C PRO A 565 -13.43 -11.44 18.17
N PRO A 566 -12.79 -10.27 18.28
CA PRO A 566 -12.76 -9.50 19.53
C PRO A 566 -14.17 -9.30 20.12
N ALA A 567 -14.28 -9.38 21.44
CA ALA A 567 -15.54 -9.25 22.14
C ALA A 567 -16.23 -7.91 21.83
N GLY A 568 -17.54 -7.95 21.58
CA GLY A 568 -18.36 -6.77 21.30
C GLY A 568 -18.34 -6.28 19.85
N LEU A 569 -17.58 -6.90 18.94
CA LEU A 569 -17.67 -6.62 17.51
C LEU A 569 -18.82 -7.42 16.86
N PRO A 570 -19.63 -6.81 15.97
CA PRO A 570 -20.78 -7.45 15.35
C PRO A 570 -20.39 -8.37 14.17
N ILE A 571 -19.48 -9.31 14.41
CA ILE A 571 -18.95 -10.23 13.40
C ILE A 571 -19.49 -11.63 13.67
N THR A 572 -20.27 -12.18 12.74
CA THR A 572 -20.80 -13.54 12.86
C THR A 572 -19.69 -14.59 12.65
N PRO A 573 -19.81 -15.80 13.21
CA PRO A 573 -18.83 -16.87 13.00
C PRO A 573 -18.59 -17.18 11.52
N ARG A 574 -19.65 -17.19 10.70
CA ARG A 574 -19.55 -17.41 9.25
C ARG A 574 -18.73 -16.33 8.55
N ARG A 575 -18.95 -15.06 8.89
CA ARG A 575 -18.17 -13.95 8.31
C ARG A 575 -16.72 -13.99 8.78
N TYR A 576 -16.50 -14.27 10.07
CA TYR A 576 -15.15 -14.42 10.62
C TYR A 576 -14.38 -15.55 9.93
N ALA A 577 -15.05 -16.67 9.61
CA ALA A 577 -14.46 -17.80 8.89
C ALA A 577 -14.02 -17.45 7.45
N ALA A 578 -14.68 -16.48 6.81
CA ALA A 578 -14.31 -15.98 5.48
C ALA A 578 -13.13 -14.98 5.51
N MET A 579 -12.87 -14.33 6.66
CA MET A 579 -11.76 -13.38 6.80
C MET A 579 -10.40 -14.07 6.71
N ASP A 580 -9.43 -13.36 6.15
CA ASP A 580 -8.04 -13.79 6.14
C ASP A 580 -7.43 -13.84 7.56
N ALA A 581 -6.46 -14.71 7.76
CA ALA A 581 -5.75 -14.81 9.05
C ALA A 581 -5.09 -13.49 9.46
N ALA A 582 -4.53 -12.71 8.52
CA ALA A 582 -3.96 -11.40 8.79
C ALA A 582 -5.02 -10.39 9.27
N GLN A 583 -6.20 -10.40 8.65
CA GLN A 583 -7.34 -9.56 9.05
C GLN A 583 -7.81 -9.88 10.48
N ARG A 584 -7.90 -11.17 10.82
CA ARG A 584 -8.28 -11.65 12.16
C ARG A 584 -7.28 -11.21 13.23
N VAL A 585 -5.98 -11.32 12.94
CA VAL A 585 -4.91 -10.88 13.84
C VAL A 585 -4.95 -9.37 14.03
N VAL A 586 -5.11 -8.59 12.95
CA VAL A 586 -5.20 -7.12 13.02
C VAL A 586 -6.39 -6.66 13.86
N LEU A 587 -7.57 -7.29 13.76
CA LEU A 587 -8.72 -6.96 14.60
C LEU A 587 -8.41 -7.14 16.09
N ALA A 588 -7.71 -8.23 16.45
CA ALA A 588 -7.30 -8.45 17.85
C ALA A 588 -6.28 -7.40 18.33
N VAL A 589 -5.31 -7.03 17.50
CA VAL A 589 -4.32 -5.99 17.86
C VAL A 589 -4.95 -4.59 17.89
N ALA A 590 -5.93 -4.32 17.04
CA ALA A 590 -6.70 -3.07 17.08
C ALA A 590 -7.52 -2.96 18.38
N GLN A 591 -8.10 -4.07 18.86
CA GLN A 591 -8.77 -4.12 20.16
C GLN A 591 -7.84 -3.71 21.30
N GLU A 592 -6.61 -4.22 21.30
CA GLU A 592 -5.60 -3.84 22.29
C GLU A 592 -5.23 -2.36 22.14
N THR A 593 -4.90 -1.93 20.91
CA THR A 593 -4.44 -0.56 20.60
C THR A 593 -5.47 0.50 20.99
N LEU A 594 -6.77 0.24 20.78
CA LEU A 594 -7.86 1.18 21.05
C LEU A 594 -8.46 1.01 22.46
N GLY A 595 -8.75 -0.24 22.84
CA GLY A 595 -9.52 -0.57 24.03
C GLY A 595 -8.72 -0.48 25.31
N ARG A 596 -7.50 -1.03 25.33
CA ARG A 596 -6.64 -1.03 26.54
C ARG A 596 -6.29 0.38 27.01
N HIS A 597 -6.16 1.31 26.07
CA HIS A 597 -5.75 2.69 26.34
C HIS A 597 -6.93 3.67 26.43
N GLY A 598 -8.18 3.18 26.32
CA GLY A 598 -9.41 3.97 26.51
C GLY A 598 -9.71 5.00 25.43
N ARG A 599 -9.20 4.83 24.20
CA ARG A 599 -9.16 5.92 23.20
C ARG A 599 -10.31 5.91 22.20
N ARG A 600 -11.16 4.87 22.16
CA ARG A 600 -12.17 4.74 21.10
C ARG A 600 -13.12 5.94 21.00
N HIS A 601 -13.57 6.48 22.14
CA HIS A 601 -14.56 7.56 22.16
C HIS A 601 -13.99 8.91 21.70
N SER A 602 -12.71 9.18 21.95
CA SER A 602 -12.08 10.46 21.57
C SER A 602 -11.79 10.60 20.07
N LEU A 603 -11.96 9.52 19.30
CA LEU A 603 -11.76 9.48 17.85
C LEU A 603 -13.07 9.62 17.06
N ALA A 604 -14.23 9.54 17.72
CA ALA A 604 -15.53 9.50 17.07
C ALA A 604 -15.77 10.78 16.24
N GLY A 605 -16.19 10.60 14.98
CA GLY A 605 -16.51 11.70 14.06
C GLY A 605 -15.30 12.49 13.52
N ARG A 606 -14.08 12.23 14.00
CA ARG A 606 -12.86 12.90 13.51
C ARG A 606 -12.32 12.19 12.26
N PRO A 607 -11.81 12.93 11.26
CA PRO A 607 -11.16 12.33 10.10
C PRO A 607 -9.87 11.63 10.54
N GLY A 608 -9.77 10.34 10.22
CA GLY A 608 -8.59 9.53 10.53
C GLY A 608 -7.96 8.87 9.31
N LEU A 609 -6.87 8.15 9.57
CA LEU A 609 -6.25 7.22 8.63
C LEU A 609 -6.01 5.87 9.33
N VAL A 610 -6.29 4.76 8.66
CA VAL A 610 -5.80 3.43 9.07
C VAL A 610 -4.85 2.95 7.98
N ALA A 611 -3.55 2.97 8.24
CA ALA A 611 -2.51 2.56 7.30
C ALA A 611 -1.78 1.32 7.80
N ILE A 612 -1.93 0.19 7.11
CA ILE A 612 -1.36 -1.09 7.57
C ILE A 612 -0.43 -1.66 6.51
N GLY A 613 0.83 -1.85 6.89
CA GLY A 613 1.82 -2.58 6.12
C GLY A 613 1.42 -4.05 5.97
N SER A 614 1.27 -4.57 4.75
CA SER A 614 0.94 -5.97 4.49
C SER A 614 1.37 -6.38 3.08
N ASN A 615 1.24 -7.67 2.75
CA ASN A 615 1.30 -8.11 1.35
C ASN A 615 -0.03 -7.77 0.64
N LEU A 616 0.03 -7.36 -0.63
CA LEU A 616 -1.18 -7.02 -1.40
C LEU A 616 -1.85 -8.23 -2.07
N SER A 617 -1.46 -9.45 -1.70
CA SER A 617 -2.17 -10.70 -2.06
C SER A 617 -2.20 -11.64 -0.86
N LEU A 618 -3.30 -11.55 -0.11
CA LEU A 618 -3.48 -12.27 1.14
C LEU A 618 -3.51 -13.80 0.92
N GLY A 619 -3.41 -14.57 2.00
CA GLY A 619 -3.50 -16.03 1.93
C GLY A 619 -4.85 -16.52 1.38
N THR A 620 -5.93 -15.85 1.77
CA THR A 620 -7.29 -16.18 1.34
C THR A 620 -7.52 -15.91 -0.15
N ASP A 621 -6.99 -14.80 -0.68
CA ASP A 621 -7.00 -14.48 -2.11
C ASP A 621 -6.35 -15.61 -2.92
N ARG A 622 -5.10 -15.94 -2.60
CA ARG A 622 -4.34 -17.02 -3.25
C ARG A 622 -5.03 -18.39 -3.14
N ARG A 623 -5.62 -18.70 -1.99
CA ARG A 623 -6.32 -20.00 -1.77
C ARG A 623 -7.60 -20.10 -2.58
N LEU A 624 -8.42 -19.04 -2.60
CA LEU A 624 -9.67 -19.01 -3.36
C LEU A 624 -9.38 -19.11 -4.86
N ASP A 625 -8.34 -18.41 -5.33
CA ASP A 625 -7.87 -18.51 -6.69
C ASP A 625 -7.41 -19.94 -7.04
N ALA A 626 -6.50 -20.52 -6.25
CA ALA A 626 -6.00 -21.87 -6.49
C ALA A 626 -7.12 -22.92 -6.52
N GLY A 627 -8.14 -22.76 -5.66
CA GLY A 627 -9.32 -23.63 -5.65
C GLY A 627 -10.18 -23.52 -6.91
N ARG A 628 -10.26 -22.33 -7.52
CA ARG A 628 -10.97 -22.10 -8.79
C ARG A 628 -10.15 -22.56 -10.01
N SER A 629 -8.83 -22.55 -9.88
CA SER A 629 -7.89 -22.99 -10.91
C SER A 629 -7.56 -24.49 -10.80
N ALA A 630 -8.27 -25.25 -9.95
CA ALA A 630 -8.05 -26.69 -9.77
C ALA A 630 -8.23 -27.51 -11.07
N ALA A 631 -9.09 -27.05 -11.99
CA ALA A 631 -9.26 -27.66 -13.30
C ALA A 631 -7.96 -27.65 -14.14
N GLU A 632 -7.06 -26.69 -13.91
CA GLU A 632 -5.75 -26.66 -14.57
C GLU A 632 -4.83 -27.79 -14.07
N LEU A 633 -4.91 -28.11 -12.77
CA LEU A 633 -4.18 -29.23 -12.18
C LEU A 633 -4.68 -30.57 -12.74
N GLU A 634 -5.99 -30.71 -12.85
CA GLU A 634 -6.65 -31.88 -13.45
C GLU A 634 -6.31 -32.04 -14.93
N ALA A 635 -6.32 -30.96 -15.71
CA ALA A 635 -5.93 -30.99 -17.11
C ALA A 635 -4.47 -31.44 -17.26
N ALA A 636 -3.56 -30.86 -16.46
CA ALA A 636 -2.15 -31.26 -16.47
C ALA A 636 -1.94 -32.74 -16.07
N ALA A 637 -2.76 -33.25 -15.15
CA ALA A 637 -2.77 -34.65 -14.77
C ALA A 637 -3.32 -35.55 -15.89
N ALA A 638 -4.43 -35.19 -16.51
CA ALA A 638 -5.06 -35.95 -17.58
C ALA A 638 -4.14 -36.17 -18.80
N GLU A 639 -3.23 -35.23 -19.04
CA GLU A 639 -2.22 -35.30 -20.10
C GLU A 639 -1.03 -36.24 -19.76
N LEU A 640 -0.93 -36.81 -18.56
CA LEU A 640 0.18 -37.72 -18.21
C LEU A 640 0.03 -39.02 -18.98
N ASP A 641 1.08 -39.54 -19.61
CA ASP A 641 1.02 -40.72 -20.47
C ASP A 641 0.22 -41.88 -19.84
N VAL A 642 0.52 -42.19 -18.58
CA VAL A 642 -0.15 -43.25 -17.81
C VAL A 642 -1.66 -43.04 -17.61
N LEU A 643 -2.15 -41.80 -17.64
CA LEU A 643 -3.58 -41.48 -17.55
C LEU A 643 -4.19 -41.26 -18.94
N ALA A 644 -3.44 -40.68 -19.88
CA ALA A 644 -3.85 -40.44 -21.24
C ALA A 644 -4.23 -41.75 -21.96
N ASP A 645 -3.49 -42.83 -21.66
CA ASP A 645 -3.69 -44.17 -22.23
C ASP A 645 -4.86 -44.95 -21.63
N LEU A 646 -5.49 -44.44 -20.55
CA LEU A 646 -6.61 -45.10 -19.91
C LEU A 646 -7.93 -44.89 -20.66
N PRO A 647 -8.87 -45.86 -20.57
CA PRO A 647 -10.25 -45.63 -20.95
C PRO A 647 -10.83 -44.40 -20.24
N GLY A 648 -11.65 -43.63 -20.97
CA GLY A 648 -12.26 -42.39 -20.46
C GLY A 648 -12.91 -42.50 -19.07
N PRO A 649 -13.70 -43.56 -18.78
CA PRO A 649 -14.31 -43.76 -17.47
C PRO A 649 -13.30 -43.96 -16.33
N ASP A 650 -12.23 -44.72 -16.57
CA ASP A 650 -11.21 -45.00 -15.56
C ASP A 650 -10.37 -43.75 -15.26
N ARG A 651 -9.98 -43.03 -16.31
CA ARG A 651 -9.31 -41.73 -16.19
C ARG A 651 -10.18 -40.76 -15.38
N ALA A 652 -11.46 -40.63 -15.73
CA ALA A 652 -12.38 -39.74 -15.05
C ALA A 652 -12.54 -40.09 -13.56
N ARG A 653 -12.65 -41.38 -13.23
CA ARG A 653 -12.74 -41.85 -11.84
C ARG A 653 -11.50 -41.48 -11.03
N ILE A 654 -10.30 -41.75 -11.54
CA ILE A 654 -9.04 -41.44 -10.84
C ILE A 654 -8.91 -39.94 -10.60
N LEU A 655 -9.18 -39.11 -11.62
CA LEU A 655 -9.11 -37.65 -11.49
C LEU A 655 -10.15 -37.11 -10.51
N ASP A 656 -11.34 -37.70 -10.46
CA ASP A 656 -12.40 -37.32 -9.53
C ASP A 656 -12.10 -37.74 -8.07
N GLU A 657 -11.48 -38.91 -7.87
CA GLU A 657 -10.93 -39.31 -6.56
C GLU A 657 -9.82 -38.35 -6.09
N ALA A 658 -8.88 -38.00 -6.98
CA ALA A 658 -7.82 -37.04 -6.69
C ALA A 658 -8.37 -35.65 -6.34
N ARG A 659 -9.36 -35.17 -7.10
CA ARG A 659 -10.08 -33.91 -6.85
C ARG A 659 -10.76 -33.92 -5.47
N ARG A 660 -11.46 -35.01 -5.12
CA ARG A 660 -12.10 -35.17 -3.81
C ARG A 660 -11.08 -35.12 -2.67
N GLY A 661 -9.95 -35.81 -2.81
CA GLY A 661 -8.87 -35.78 -1.81
C GLY A 661 -8.21 -34.41 -1.68
N TYR A 662 -8.05 -33.69 -2.80
CA TYR A 662 -7.48 -32.33 -2.80
C TYR A 662 -8.40 -31.34 -2.06
N GLY A 663 -9.71 -31.54 -2.15
CA GLY A 663 -10.71 -30.76 -1.41
C GLY A 663 -11.02 -29.40 -2.04
N ALA A 664 -10.51 -29.10 -3.24
CA ALA A 664 -10.86 -27.90 -4.00
C ALA A 664 -12.17 -28.12 -4.76
N ARG A 665 -13.30 -28.06 -4.05
CA ARG A 665 -14.55 -27.70 -4.70
C ARG A 665 -14.80 -26.25 -4.37
N ALA A 666 -14.54 -25.34 -5.32
CA ALA A 666 -14.98 -23.96 -5.20
C ALA A 666 -16.52 -23.97 -5.15
N GLY A 667 -17.06 -23.89 -3.93
CA GLY A 667 -18.49 -23.61 -3.74
C GLY A 667 -18.83 -22.21 -4.27
N PRO A 668 -20.12 -21.85 -4.31
CA PRO A 668 -20.49 -20.47 -4.63
C PRO A 668 -19.81 -19.53 -3.63
N LEU A 669 -19.17 -18.47 -4.15
CA LEU A 669 -18.62 -17.42 -3.31
C LEU A 669 -19.76 -16.67 -2.62
N SER A 670 -19.49 -16.22 -1.42
CA SER A 670 -20.32 -15.28 -0.68
C SER A 670 -19.73 -13.87 -0.77
N PRO A 671 -20.52 -12.81 -0.50
CA PRO A 671 -20.01 -11.44 -0.41
C PRO A 671 -18.81 -11.27 0.54
N ALA A 672 -18.74 -12.08 1.62
CA ALA A 672 -17.68 -12.02 2.60
C ALA A 672 -16.34 -12.60 2.11
N ASP A 673 -16.36 -13.46 1.08
CA ASP A 673 -15.14 -14.05 0.52
C ASP A 673 -14.30 -13.00 -0.22
N LEU A 674 -14.94 -12.05 -0.90
CA LEU A 674 -14.26 -10.90 -1.51
C LEU A 674 -13.58 -10.04 -0.44
N ASP A 675 -14.27 -9.79 0.67
CA ASP A 675 -13.72 -9.01 1.79
C ASP A 675 -12.48 -9.70 2.39
N GLY A 676 -12.51 -11.04 2.49
CA GLY A 676 -11.37 -11.86 2.92
C GLY A 676 -10.20 -11.87 1.94
N ALA A 677 -10.45 -11.68 0.64
CA ALA A 677 -9.42 -11.63 -0.40
C ALA A 677 -8.76 -10.24 -0.54
N LEU A 678 -9.47 -9.16 -0.18
CA LEU A 678 -8.96 -7.79 -0.29
C LEU A 678 -7.84 -7.52 0.72
N ALA A 679 -6.65 -7.15 0.24
CA ALA A 679 -5.55 -6.76 1.11
C ALA A 679 -5.86 -5.46 1.85
N GLY A 680 -6.52 -4.50 1.19
CA GLY A 680 -7.09 -3.30 1.83
C GLY A 680 -8.06 -3.63 2.98
N GLY A 681 -8.59 -4.86 3.04
CA GLY A 681 -9.43 -5.37 4.12
C GLY A 681 -8.75 -5.36 5.49
N VAL A 682 -7.42 -5.49 5.57
CA VAL A 682 -6.69 -5.40 6.85
C VAL A 682 -6.92 -4.04 7.53
N ALA A 683 -6.96 -2.95 6.76
CA ALA A 683 -7.26 -1.61 7.27
C ALA A 683 -8.77 -1.34 7.33
N ALA A 684 -9.52 -1.74 6.30
CA ALA A 684 -10.94 -1.43 6.19
C ALA A 684 -11.78 -2.07 7.30
N LEU A 685 -11.44 -3.29 7.74
CA LEU A 685 -12.13 -3.95 8.84
C LEU A 685 -11.88 -3.23 10.17
N VAL A 686 -10.69 -2.70 10.40
CA VAL A 686 -10.43 -1.87 11.59
C VAL A 686 -11.29 -0.60 11.56
N ALA A 687 -11.29 0.12 10.43
CA ALA A 687 -12.09 1.33 10.31
C ALA A 687 -13.59 1.05 10.52
N ASN A 688 -14.13 0.04 9.82
CA ASN A 688 -15.55 -0.28 9.81
C ASN A 688 -16.05 -0.89 11.12
N GLU A 689 -15.39 -1.91 11.66
CA GLU A 689 -15.88 -2.63 12.85
C GLU A 689 -15.73 -1.78 14.13
N TYR A 690 -14.70 -0.92 14.18
CA TYR A 690 -14.54 0.03 15.28
C TYR A 690 -15.32 1.33 15.09
N ARG A 691 -15.95 1.56 13.92
CA ARG A 691 -16.71 2.77 13.55
C ARG A 691 -15.85 4.03 13.57
N LEU A 692 -14.67 3.94 12.98
CA LEU A 692 -13.71 5.03 12.87
C LEU A 692 -13.89 5.68 11.51
N ALA A 693 -14.14 6.99 11.47
CA ALA A 693 -14.18 7.79 10.24
C ALA A 693 -12.77 7.98 9.66
N ALA A 694 -12.09 6.86 9.42
CA ALA A 694 -10.69 6.79 9.06
C ALA A 694 -10.52 6.08 7.72
N VAL A 695 -9.79 6.71 6.81
CA VAL A 695 -9.53 6.18 5.47
C VAL A 695 -8.65 4.93 5.58
N PRO A 696 -9.08 3.75 5.10
CA PRO A 696 -8.28 2.55 5.16
C PRO A 696 -7.32 2.44 3.96
N VAL A 697 -6.07 2.10 4.23
CA VAL A 697 -5.06 1.82 3.21
C VAL A 697 -4.16 0.66 3.64
N ALA A 698 -3.97 -0.32 2.76
CA ALA A 698 -2.88 -1.29 2.87
C ALA A 698 -1.66 -0.76 2.10
N VAL A 699 -0.47 -0.98 2.66
CA VAL A 699 0.81 -0.50 2.09
C VAL A 699 1.76 -1.68 1.96
N GLU A 700 2.42 -1.83 0.80
CA GLU A 700 3.47 -2.81 0.59
C GLU A 700 4.76 -2.11 0.14
N ALA A 701 5.78 -2.21 0.98
CA ALA A 701 7.16 -1.79 0.75
C ALA A 701 8.11 -2.94 1.14
N ALA A 702 7.74 -4.17 0.78
CA ALA A 702 8.41 -5.40 1.20
C ALA A 702 8.58 -5.44 2.75
N CYS A 703 9.78 -5.69 3.25
CA CYS A 703 10.09 -5.75 4.67
C CYS A 703 9.96 -4.39 5.38
N ALA A 704 9.93 -3.28 4.62
CA ALA A 704 9.77 -1.93 5.15
C ALA A 704 8.30 -1.46 5.25
N SER A 705 7.33 -2.31 4.89
CA SER A 705 5.90 -1.96 4.77
C SER A 705 5.31 -1.25 5.99
N SER A 706 5.60 -1.72 7.21
CA SER A 706 5.08 -1.08 8.42
C SER A 706 5.66 0.31 8.66
N LEU A 707 6.94 0.56 8.36
CA LEU A 707 7.53 1.90 8.46
C LEU A 707 7.05 2.82 7.33
N ALA A 708 6.82 2.27 6.13
CA ALA A 708 6.20 3.02 5.03
C ALA A 708 4.76 3.46 5.37
N ALA A 709 3.98 2.57 6.01
CA ALA A 709 2.64 2.91 6.52
C ALA A 709 2.68 3.99 7.62
N LEU A 710 3.68 3.91 8.52
CA LEU A 710 3.95 4.95 9.51
C LEU A 710 4.32 6.29 8.87
N ASP A 711 5.18 6.31 7.85
CA ASP A 711 5.55 7.52 7.11
C ASP A 711 4.34 8.17 6.43
N ALA A 712 3.46 7.36 5.80
CA ALA A 712 2.20 7.84 5.23
C ALA A 712 1.28 8.46 6.30
N ALA A 713 1.18 7.85 7.48
CA ALA A 713 0.41 8.36 8.61
C ALA A 713 1.00 9.67 9.19
N ILE A 714 2.32 9.74 9.36
CA ILE A 714 3.01 10.96 9.79
C ILE A 714 2.76 12.10 8.80
N GLY A 715 2.85 11.82 7.50
CA GLY A 715 2.54 12.78 6.44
C GLY A 715 1.10 13.31 6.51
N ALA A 716 0.12 12.41 6.67
CA ALA A 716 -1.30 12.79 6.77
C ALA A 716 -1.62 13.60 8.03
N LEU A 717 -0.98 13.28 9.16
CA LEU A 717 -1.13 14.04 10.40
C LEU A 717 -0.50 15.44 10.28
N ARG A 718 0.71 15.54 9.74
CA ARG A 718 1.41 16.82 9.56
C ARG A 718 0.72 17.73 8.54
N SER A 719 0.08 17.16 7.52
CA SER A 719 -0.67 17.95 6.53
C SER A 719 -2.07 18.35 6.99
N GLY A 720 -2.55 17.86 8.14
CA GLY A 720 -3.95 18.02 8.57
C GLY A 720 -4.94 17.30 7.65
N GLY A 721 -4.49 16.28 6.92
CA GLY A 721 -5.35 15.35 6.18
C GLY A 721 -6.04 14.35 7.11
N ALA A 722 -5.45 14.09 8.28
CA ALA A 722 -6.03 13.30 9.36
C ALA A 722 -5.76 13.95 10.72
N ASP A 723 -6.64 13.71 11.69
CA ASP A 723 -6.49 14.15 13.09
C ASP A 723 -5.89 13.07 13.99
N TYR A 724 -6.07 11.82 13.60
CA TYR A 724 -5.42 10.66 14.19
C TYR A 724 -5.10 9.64 13.11
N ALA A 725 -4.16 8.75 13.39
CA ALA A 725 -3.87 7.63 12.53
C ALA A 725 -3.66 6.36 13.34
N ILE A 726 -4.10 5.22 12.82
CA ILE A 726 -3.67 3.90 13.25
C ILE A 726 -2.71 3.38 12.20
N ALA A 727 -1.45 3.19 12.58
CA ALA A 727 -0.41 2.76 11.65
C ALA A 727 0.39 1.57 12.19
N GLY A 728 0.91 0.73 11.31
CA GLY A 728 1.70 -0.44 11.69
C GLY A 728 1.79 -1.47 10.58
N GLY A 729 1.84 -2.75 10.91
CA GLY A 729 1.82 -3.80 9.88
C GLY A 729 1.49 -5.19 10.40
N VAL A 730 1.08 -6.07 9.49
CA VAL A 730 0.75 -7.48 9.72
C VAL A 730 1.26 -8.35 8.57
N GLU A 731 1.89 -9.47 8.89
CA GLU A 731 2.10 -10.55 7.93
C GLU A 731 2.25 -11.91 8.63
N LEU A 732 1.72 -12.95 7.98
CA LEU A 732 1.77 -14.34 8.43
C LEU A 732 2.50 -15.18 7.38
N ALA A 733 3.82 -15.01 7.32
CA ALA A 733 4.68 -15.59 6.30
C ALA A 733 5.15 -17.02 6.62
N CYS A 734 4.85 -17.54 7.81
CA CYS A 734 5.04 -18.95 8.15
C CYS A 734 3.98 -19.80 7.45
N ASN A 735 4.15 -20.02 6.15
CA ASN A 735 3.29 -20.86 5.32
C ASN A 735 4.13 -21.55 4.21
N PRO A 736 3.66 -22.68 3.64
CA PRO A 736 4.45 -23.47 2.69
C PRO A 736 4.94 -22.67 1.49
N ARG A 737 4.09 -21.78 0.95
CA ARG A 737 4.42 -21.00 -0.23
C ARG A 737 5.58 -20.06 0.04
N ASP A 738 5.50 -19.24 1.08
CA ASP A 738 6.55 -18.26 1.33
C ASP A 738 7.85 -18.94 1.80
N MET A 739 7.75 -20.11 2.46
CA MET A 739 8.88 -20.97 2.78
C MET A 739 9.61 -21.49 1.54
N VAL A 740 8.87 -22.01 0.57
CA VAL A 740 9.41 -22.50 -0.71
C VAL A 740 10.02 -21.36 -1.52
N LEU A 741 9.32 -20.23 -1.67
CA LEU A 741 9.79 -19.12 -2.50
C LEU A 741 11.02 -18.42 -1.90
N CYS A 742 11.10 -18.27 -0.58
CA CYS A 742 12.29 -17.70 0.06
C CYS A 742 13.49 -18.66 0.01
N SER A 743 13.25 -19.97 0.13
CA SER A 743 14.29 -21.00 -0.05
C SER A 743 14.82 -21.03 -1.48
N ALA A 744 13.94 -20.91 -2.49
CA ALA A 744 14.34 -20.86 -3.89
C ALA A 744 15.30 -19.70 -4.21
N LEU A 745 15.21 -18.61 -3.44
CA LEU A 745 16.08 -17.44 -3.54
C LEU A 745 17.32 -17.54 -2.62
N GLY A 746 17.42 -18.56 -1.76
CA GLY A 746 18.52 -18.75 -0.82
C GLY A 746 18.53 -17.76 0.34
N LEU A 747 17.38 -17.20 0.72
CA LEU A 747 17.28 -16.17 1.76
C LEU A 747 17.20 -16.72 3.19
N LEU A 748 16.84 -17.99 3.34
CA LEU A 748 16.55 -18.57 4.64
C LEU A 748 17.79 -19.19 5.28
N SER A 749 17.90 -19.07 6.60
CA SER A 749 18.92 -19.80 7.36
C SER A 749 18.64 -21.30 7.36
N ARG A 750 19.70 -22.11 7.30
CA ARG A 750 19.60 -23.57 7.48
C ARG A 750 19.42 -23.98 8.92
N THR A 751 19.86 -23.16 9.87
CA THR A 751 19.94 -23.50 11.30
C THR A 751 19.11 -22.58 12.18
N ARG A 752 19.26 -21.26 12.07
CA ARG A 752 18.53 -20.23 12.83
C ARG A 752 19.00 -18.84 12.39
N ILE A 753 18.13 -17.85 12.45
CA ILE A 753 18.53 -16.44 12.31
C ILE A 753 19.43 -15.98 13.47
N THR A 754 20.61 -15.46 13.13
CA THR A 754 21.65 -15.00 14.09
C THR A 754 22.16 -13.60 13.68
N PRO A 755 21.36 -12.53 13.85
CA PRO A 755 21.74 -11.19 13.40
C PRO A 755 23.05 -10.72 14.03
N PHE A 756 23.94 -10.17 13.18
CA PHE A 756 25.27 -9.67 13.54
C PHE A 756 26.28 -10.73 14.01
N ASP A 757 25.92 -12.01 14.05
CA ASP A 757 26.83 -13.08 14.44
C ASP A 757 27.70 -13.54 13.26
N GLU A 758 28.89 -14.07 13.53
CA GLU A 758 29.75 -14.69 12.50
C GLU A 758 29.05 -15.82 11.72
N ALA A 759 28.10 -16.52 12.36
CA ALA A 759 27.34 -17.62 11.80
C ALA A 759 26.15 -17.17 10.91
N ALA A 760 25.91 -15.86 10.76
CA ALA A 760 24.83 -15.31 9.95
C ALA A 760 24.84 -15.87 8.50
N ASP A 761 23.79 -16.64 8.15
CA ASP A 761 23.64 -17.30 6.85
C ASP A 761 22.28 -17.06 6.17
N GLY A 762 21.37 -16.31 6.80
CA GLY A 762 20.00 -16.10 6.36
C GLY A 762 19.04 -15.79 7.51
N PHE A 763 17.76 -15.60 7.19
CA PHE A 763 16.73 -15.40 8.21
C PHE A 763 15.83 -16.62 8.41
N SER A 764 15.17 -16.69 9.57
CA SER A 764 14.06 -17.60 9.85
C SER A 764 12.76 -16.81 9.74
N PRO A 765 11.73 -17.29 9.02
CA PRO A 765 10.44 -16.59 8.93
C PRO A 765 9.78 -16.42 10.30
N GLY A 766 9.10 -15.29 10.46
CA GLY A 766 8.23 -15.05 11.61
C GLY A 766 6.88 -14.49 11.16
N ASP A 767 5.90 -14.62 12.02
CA ASP A 767 4.59 -13.97 11.88
C ASP A 767 4.45 -12.88 12.94
N GLY A 768 3.74 -11.81 12.60
CA GLY A 768 3.47 -10.78 13.60
C GLY A 768 2.53 -9.68 13.14
N CYS A 769 2.08 -8.91 14.13
CA CYS A 769 1.35 -7.68 13.93
C CYS A 769 1.71 -6.69 15.04
N ALA A 770 1.93 -5.43 14.68
CA ALA A 770 2.03 -4.32 15.63
C ALA A 770 1.31 -3.11 15.06
N LEU A 771 0.53 -2.41 15.90
CA LEU A 771 -0.21 -1.21 15.55
C LEU A 771 0.02 -0.12 16.58
N PHE A 772 -0.01 1.13 16.12
CA PHE A 772 0.20 2.34 16.91
C PHE A 772 -0.91 3.34 16.61
N LEU A 773 -1.52 3.91 17.65
CA LEU A 773 -2.42 5.04 17.54
C LEU A 773 -1.59 6.32 17.68
N LEU A 774 -1.70 7.19 16.68
CA LEU A 774 -0.83 8.34 16.47
C LEU A 774 -1.66 9.63 16.35
N LYS A 775 -1.14 10.71 16.94
CA LYS A 775 -1.73 12.06 16.82
C LYS A 775 -0.60 13.08 16.74
N ARG A 776 -0.91 14.27 16.24
CA ARG A 776 -0.04 15.45 16.47
C ARG A 776 0.15 15.63 17.98
N LEU A 777 1.34 16.03 18.41
CA LEU A 777 1.61 16.22 19.84
C LEU A 777 0.70 17.31 20.44
N SER A 778 0.40 18.38 19.69
CA SER A 778 -0.57 19.40 20.08
C SER A 778 -1.94 18.81 20.36
N ASP A 779 -2.41 17.94 19.48
CA ASP A 779 -3.74 17.32 19.57
C ASP A 779 -3.78 16.31 20.71
N ALA A 780 -2.73 15.51 20.88
CA ALA A 780 -2.61 14.59 22.00
C ALA A 780 -2.68 15.35 23.34
N ARG A 781 -2.00 16.48 23.47
CA ARG A 781 -2.05 17.33 24.66
C ARG A 781 -3.43 17.95 24.86
N ALA A 782 -4.02 18.50 23.81
CA ALA A 782 -5.36 19.10 23.86
C ALA A 782 -6.42 18.08 24.28
N ASP A 783 -6.28 16.83 23.86
CA ASP A 783 -7.19 15.74 24.18
C ASP A 783 -6.85 15.02 25.50
N GLY A 784 -5.80 15.43 26.22
CA GLY A 784 -5.36 14.80 27.47
C GLY A 784 -4.87 13.35 27.27
N ASP A 785 -4.30 13.05 26.12
CA ASP A 785 -3.78 11.73 25.80
C ASP A 785 -2.44 11.45 26.51
N PRO A 786 -2.25 10.26 27.10
CA PRO A 786 -0.95 9.81 27.56
C PRO A 786 -0.05 9.60 26.35
N VAL A 787 1.14 10.19 26.40
CA VAL A 787 2.14 10.05 25.35
C VAL A 787 3.13 8.96 25.74
N PHE A 788 3.13 7.86 24.98
CA PHE A 788 4.01 6.72 25.22
C PHE A 788 5.41 6.91 24.64
N GLY A 789 5.55 7.79 23.64
CA GLY A 789 6.78 8.17 22.95
C GLY A 789 6.47 9.13 21.80
N LEU A 790 7.51 9.74 21.24
CA LEU A 790 7.41 10.73 20.17
C LEU A 790 8.13 10.25 18.90
N LEU A 791 7.42 10.18 17.78
CA LEU A 791 8.04 10.03 16.46
C LEU A 791 8.46 11.41 15.98
N ARG A 792 9.78 11.62 15.89
CA ARG A 792 10.39 12.93 15.61
C ARG A 792 10.68 13.13 14.11
N GLY A 793 11.10 12.09 13.41
CA GLY A 793 11.42 12.14 11.97
C GLY A 793 11.26 10.78 11.30
N ALA A 794 10.94 10.79 10.01
CA ALA A 794 10.81 9.58 9.18
C ALA A 794 11.40 9.83 7.79
N GLY A 795 12.37 9.02 7.39
CA GLY A 795 13.04 9.11 6.11
C GLY A 795 12.83 7.85 5.29
N GLY A 796 12.62 8.01 3.99
CA GLY A 796 12.50 6.92 3.04
C GLY A 796 13.36 7.15 1.80
N SER A 797 13.86 6.07 1.21
CA SER A 797 14.67 6.13 -0.02
C SER A 797 14.53 4.84 -0.84
N ASN A 798 15.12 4.84 -2.03
CA ASN A 798 15.36 3.64 -2.81
C ASN A 798 16.83 3.53 -3.25
N ASP A 799 17.36 2.30 -3.35
CA ASP A 799 18.71 2.03 -3.86
C ASP A 799 18.83 2.31 -5.36
N ALA A 800 17.73 2.10 -6.10
CA ALA A 800 17.61 2.22 -7.55
C ALA A 800 18.67 1.41 -8.32
N ARG A 801 19.03 0.24 -7.79
CA ARG A 801 20.14 -0.59 -8.31
C ARG A 801 19.80 -2.08 -8.38
N SER A 802 19.69 -2.74 -7.24
CA SER A 802 19.43 -4.19 -7.14
C SER A 802 18.10 -4.44 -6.43
N LEU A 803 17.42 -5.54 -6.80
CA LEU A 803 16.20 -5.95 -6.10
C LEU A 803 16.48 -6.80 -4.85
N ILE A 804 17.69 -7.35 -4.74
CA ILE A 804 18.04 -8.32 -3.68
C ILE A 804 19.19 -7.82 -2.84
N ALA A 805 20.25 -7.31 -3.49
CA ALA A 805 21.42 -6.83 -2.79
C ALA A 805 21.14 -5.44 -2.19
N PRO A 806 21.35 -5.24 -0.88
CA PRO A 806 21.20 -3.93 -0.26
C PRO A 806 22.35 -3.00 -0.67
N ASP A 807 22.13 -1.69 -0.58
CA ASP A 807 23.11 -0.66 -0.91
C ASP A 807 23.30 0.33 0.24
N VAL A 808 24.56 0.63 0.57
CA VAL A 808 24.93 1.52 1.68
C VAL A 808 24.34 2.92 1.49
N ASP A 809 24.42 3.47 0.28
CA ASP A 809 24.01 4.86 0.03
C ASP A 809 22.50 5.02 0.19
N GLY A 810 21.72 4.00 -0.16
CA GLY A 810 20.27 3.99 0.04
C GLY A 810 19.89 4.09 1.52
N GLN A 811 20.51 3.26 2.35
CA GLN A 811 20.26 3.27 3.80
C GLN A 811 20.73 4.60 4.43
N VAL A 812 21.89 5.10 4.02
CA VAL A 812 22.41 6.43 4.43
C VAL A 812 21.41 7.54 4.07
N ARG A 813 20.89 7.54 2.84
CA ARG A 813 19.87 8.53 2.40
C ARG A 813 18.63 8.47 3.29
N ALA A 814 18.10 7.28 3.59
CA ALA A 814 16.91 7.15 4.43
C ALA A 814 17.16 7.70 5.84
N MET A 815 18.30 7.39 6.45
CA MET A 815 18.68 7.92 7.77
C MET A 815 18.86 9.45 7.74
N GLN A 816 19.56 9.99 6.74
CA GLN A 816 19.78 11.43 6.58
C GLN A 816 18.46 12.19 6.39
N GLN A 817 17.52 11.63 5.61
CA GLN A 817 16.18 12.22 5.42
C GLN A 817 15.38 12.28 6.74
N ALA A 818 15.54 11.29 7.62
CA ALA A 818 14.93 11.30 8.94
C ALA A 818 15.58 12.36 9.86
N PHE A 819 16.91 12.43 9.89
CA PHE A 819 17.65 13.41 10.68
C PHE A 819 17.46 14.86 10.21
N GLY A 820 17.21 15.08 8.92
CA GLY A 820 16.89 16.40 8.37
C GLY A 820 15.60 17.03 8.91
N GLN A 821 14.80 16.28 9.67
CA GLN A 821 13.53 16.74 10.27
C GLN A 821 13.64 17.09 11.75
N VAL A 822 14.79 16.88 12.38
CA VAL A 822 14.97 17.04 13.83
C VAL A 822 16.12 17.98 14.17
N GLU A 823 16.15 18.46 15.42
CA GLU A 823 17.17 19.38 15.93
C GLU A 823 18.40 18.70 16.53
N PHE A 824 18.37 17.38 16.70
CA PHE A 824 19.45 16.64 17.36
C PHE A 824 20.31 15.89 16.35
N ASP A 825 21.62 15.82 16.65
CA ASP A 825 22.61 15.10 15.86
C ASP A 825 22.49 13.56 16.06
N PRO A 826 22.88 12.73 15.06
CA PRO A 826 22.97 11.28 15.23
C PRO A 826 23.73 10.80 16.47
N ALA A 827 24.74 11.54 16.97
CA ALA A 827 25.44 11.23 18.23
C ALA A 827 24.54 11.27 19.48
N ALA A 828 23.39 11.94 19.40
CA ALA A 828 22.43 12.03 20.49
C ALA A 828 21.47 10.82 20.58
N VAL A 829 21.52 9.91 19.60
CA VAL A 829 20.74 8.66 19.62
C VAL A 829 21.50 7.58 20.40
N ASP A 830 20.82 6.96 21.37
CA ASP A 830 21.43 5.96 22.25
C ASP A 830 21.22 4.52 21.76
N TYR A 831 20.10 4.25 21.10
CA TYR A 831 19.71 2.92 20.62
C TYR A 831 19.39 2.93 19.13
N LEU A 832 19.88 1.94 18.40
CA LEU A 832 19.45 1.64 17.04
C LEU A 832 18.79 0.27 17.04
N GLU A 833 17.47 0.27 16.83
CA GLU A 833 16.75 -0.92 16.39
C GLU A 833 17.03 -1.10 14.89
N ALA A 834 18.03 -1.91 14.61
CA ALA A 834 18.48 -2.21 13.26
C ALA A 834 17.48 -3.10 12.51
N HIS A 835 17.60 -3.13 11.19
CA HIS A 835 16.96 -4.12 10.36
C HIS A 835 17.48 -5.52 10.71
N GLY A 836 18.80 -5.73 10.84
CA GLY A 836 19.45 -6.90 11.45
C GLY A 836 18.87 -8.23 10.97
N THR A 837 19.16 -8.60 9.72
CA THR A 837 18.52 -9.73 9.04
C THR A 837 19.15 -11.07 9.35
N GLY A 838 20.36 -11.09 9.91
CA GLY A 838 21.14 -12.34 9.99
C GLY A 838 21.65 -12.80 8.63
N THR A 839 21.73 -11.89 7.66
CA THR A 839 22.46 -12.14 6.41
C THR A 839 23.81 -11.47 6.51
N ARG A 840 24.90 -12.18 6.18
CA ARG A 840 26.26 -11.64 6.26
C ARG A 840 26.42 -10.30 5.52
N VAL A 841 25.95 -10.25 4.27
CA VAL A 841 26.03 -9.04 3.43
C VAL A 841 25.11 -7.94 3.96
N GLY A 842 23.89 -8.26 4.36
CA GLY A 842 22.93 -7.26 4.84
C GLY A 842 23.38 -6.59 6.14
N ASP A 843 23.87 -7.39 7.09
CA ASP A 843 24.32 -6.89 8.40
C ASP A 843 25.62 -6.06 8.25
N GLN A 844 26.51 -6.43 7.32
CA GLN A 844 27.69 -5.62 6.96
C GLN A 844 27.31 -4.29 6.31
N VAL A 845 26.42 -4.30 5.32
CA VAL A 845 25.95 -3.08 4.65
C VAL A 845 25.26 -2.14 5.65
N GLU A 846 24.45 -2.69 6.55
CA GLU A 846 23.76 -1.92 7.57
C GLU A 846 24.70 -1.27 8.59
N THR A 847 25.68 -1.99 9.10
CA THR A 847 26.67 -1.41 10.02
C THR A 847 27.54 -0.38 9.32
N THR A 848 27.91 -0.60 8.05
CA THR A 848 28.65 0.38 7.24
C THR A 848 27.83 1.67 7.03
N ALA A 849 26.56 1.55 6.65
CA ALA A 849 25.68 2.70 6.49
C ALA A 849 25.47 3.44 7.81
N THR A 850 25.34 2.69 8.91
CA THR A 850 25.22 3.23 10.26
C THR A 850 26.48 4.02 10.63
N ALA A 851 27.68 3.52 10.32
CA ALA A 851 28.94 4.23 10.54
C ALA A 851 28.95 5.60 9.83
N GLN A 852 28.54 5.66 8.56
CA GLN A 852 28.53 6.93 7.81
C GLN A 852 27.60 8.00 8.39
N VAL A 853 26.57 7.62 9.16
CA VAL A 853 25.59 8.56 9.72
C VAL A 853 25.78 8.79 11.21
N TYR A 854 25.97 7.73 12.00
CA TYR A 854 25.99 7.76 13.46
C TYR A 854 27.38 7.90 14.07
N ALA A 855 28.46 7.69 13.31
CA ALA A 855 29.85 7.89 13.76
C ALA A 855 30.27 9.37 13.74
N LYS A 856 29.45 10.23 14.35
CA LYS A 856 29.74 11.67 14.44
C LYS A 856 30.78 11.96 15.54
N PRO A 857 31.74 12.88 15.31
CA PRO A 857 32.64 13.35 16.36
C PRO A 857 31.85 13.85 17.59
N GLY A 858 32.30 13.50 18.79
CA GLY A 858 31.60 13.87 20.03
C GLY A 858 30.62 12.81 20.58
N ARG A 859 30.54 11.62 19.96
CA ARG A 859 29.84 10.47 20.58
C ARG A 859 30.61 9.96 21.81
N HIS A 860 30.17 10.36 23.00
CA HIS A 860 30.78 9.98 24.28
C HIS A 860 30.29 8.64 24.84
N ARG A 861 29.21 8.09 24.28
CA ARG A 861 28.59 6.83 24.73
C ARG A 861 28.40 5.90 23.55
N PRO A 862 28.60 4.58 23.74
CA PRO A 862 28.44 3.65 22.65
C PRO A 862 27.00 3.66 22.13
N LEU A 863 26.84 3.50 20.81
CA LEU A 863 25.53 3.23 20.23
C LEU A 863 25.14 1.79 20.56
N MET A 864 24.03 1.60 21.25
CA MET A 864 23.50 0.27 21.49
C MET A 864 22.74 -0.18 20.25
N ILE A 865 23.07 -1.33 19.67
CA ILE A 865 22.40 -1.86 18.47
C ILE A 865 21.68 -3.15 18.81
N GLY A 866 20.43 -3.30 18.35
CA GLY A 866 19.72 -4.56 18.47
C GLY A 866 18.63 -4.76 17.42
N THR A 867 18.01 -5.95 17.42
CA THR A 867 16.94 -6.29 16.46
C THR A 867 15.94 -7.29 17.04
N ALA A 868 14.65 -6.98 16.92
CA ALA A 868 13.53 -7.85 17.26
C ALA A 868 13.50 -9.15 16.45
N LYS A 869 14.18 -9.21 15.31
CA LYS A 869 14.23 -10.42 14.46
C LYS A 869 14.97 -11.56 15.15
N SER A 870 15.90 -11.25 16.05
CA SER A 870 16.60 -12.27 16.83
C SER A 870 15.67 -13.10 17.72
N GLN A 871 14.54 -12.52 18.19
CA GLN A 871 13.55 -13.20 19.01
C GLN A 871 12.38 -13.80 18.23
N PHE A 872 11.86 -13.08 17.24
CA PHE A 872 10.59 -13.46 16.59
C PHE A 872 10.75 -13.88 15.13
N GLY A 873 11.98 -14.06 14.66
CA GLY A 873 12.27 -14.25 13.25
C GLY A 873 11.95 -12.99 12.43
N HIS A 874 12.08 -13.11 11.11
CA HIS A 874 11.73 -12.02 10.21
C HIS A 874 10.21 -11.99 9.96
N THR A 875 9.52 -11.02 10.56
CA THR A 875 8.06 -10.85 10.45
C THR A 875 7.59 -10.07 9.20
N PHE A 876 8.41 -10.09 8.13
CA PHE A 876 8.13 -9.47 6.83
C PHE A 876 7.51 -8.06 6.92
N ALA A 877 6.30 -7.80 6.42
CA ALA A 877 5.69 -6.47 6.44
C ALA A 877 5.51 -5.90 7.85
N ALA A 878 5.41 -6.74 8.88
CA ALA A 878 5.31 -6.33 10.28
C ALA A 878 6.68 -6.05 10.95
N ALA A 879 7.81 -6.27 10.27
CA ALA A 879 9.14 -6.21 10.86
C ALA A 879 9.51 -4.82 11.43
N GLY A 880 9.19 -3.75 10.69
CA GLY A 880 9.39 -2.38 11.16
C GLY A 880 8.53 -2.05 12.39
N GLY A 881 7.28 -2.49 12.41
CA GLY A 881 6.37 -2.34 13.55
C GLY A 881 6.84 -3.11 14.78
N ALA A 882 7.38 -4.33 14.60
CA ALA A 882 7.99 -5.11 15.69
C ALA A 882 9.19 -4.38 16.29
N GLY A 883 10.06 -3.83 15.44
CA GLY A 883 11.19 -3.03 15.87
C GLY A 883 10.78 -1.75 16.60
N LEU A 884 9.80 -1.02 16.06
CA LEU A 884 9.28 0.19 16.72
C LEU A 884 8.65 -0.14 18.08
N LEU A 885 7.91 -1.24 18.18
CA LEU A 885 7.31 -1.69 19.45
C LEU A 885 8.40 -2.04 20.47
N ARG A 886 9.45 -2.76 20.06
CA ARG A 886 10.62 -3.06 20.90
C ARG A 886 11.30 -1.78 21.37
N ALA A 887 11.61 -0.84 20.47
CA ALA A 887 12.26 0.43 20.82
C ALA A 887 11.41 1.29 21.77
N LEU A 888 10.10 1.38 21.53
CA LEU A 888 9.15 2.10 22.38
C LEU A 888 9.09 1.50 23.80
N LEU A 889 8.98 0.18 23.89
CA LEU A 889 8.93 -0.52 25.17
C LEU A 889 10.28 -0.45 25.90
N SER A 890 11.41 -0.46 25.19
CA SER A 890 12.74 -0.25 25.75
C SER A 890 12.93 1.13 26.37
N ILE A 891 12.46 2.20 25.72
CA ILE A 891 12.46 3.55 26.30
C ILE A 891 11.61 3.57 27.57
N ARG A 892 10.38 3.02 27.51
CA ARG A 892 9.45 3.01 28.64
C ARG A 892 9.95 2.20 29.83
N ALA A 893 10.55 1.05 29.56
CA ALA A 893 11.16 0.19 30.56
C ALA A 893 12.55 0.66 30.99
N ARG A 894 13.11 1.68 30.32
CA ARG A 894 14.45 2.22 30.57
C ARG A 894 15.51 1.12 30.51
N THR A 895 15.44 0.28 29.49
CA THR A 895 16.30 -0.91 29.33
C THR A 895 16.66 -1.11 27.86
N PHE A 896 17.95 -1.22 27.56
CA PHE A 896 18.44 -1.72 26.29
C PHE A 896 18.17 -3.23 26.22
N PRO A 897 17.46 -3.70 25.19
CA PRO A 897 17.03 -5.09 25.09
C PRO A 897 18.15 -5.99 24.56
N PRO A 898 18.24 -7.26 25.00
CA PRO A 898 19.24 -8.20 24.51
C PRO A 898 19.01 -8.61 23.04
N ASN A 899 20.08 -8.94 22.34
CA ASN A 899 20.05 -9.69 21.09
C ASN A 899 20.10 -11.17 21.42
N ALA A 900 19.03 -11.90 21.07
CA ALA A 900 19.06 -13.35 21.13
C ALA A 900 19.97 -13.90 20.02
N ASN A 901 20.41 -15.15 20.15
CA ASN A 901 21.15 -15.84 19.09
C ASN A 901 22.44 -15.14 18.61
N LEU A 902 23.08 -14.36 19.49
CA LEU A 902 24.37 -13.71 19.24
C LEU A 902 25.42 -14.28 20.21
N GLY A 903 26.42 -14.96 19.67
CA GLY A 903 27.59 -15.45 20.38
C GLY A 903 28.83 -14.61 20.10
N THR A 904 29.24 -14.56 18.83
CA THR A 904 30.45 -13.85 18.38
C THR A 904 30.09 -12.88 17.27
N PRO A 905 30.24 -11.56 17.47
CA PRO A 905 30.00 -10.58 16.41
C PRO A 905 30.86 -10.86 15.17
N GLY A 906 30.27 -10.70 13.99
CA GLY A 906 30.98 -10.88 12.73
C GLY A 906 32.18 -9.92 12.59
N PRO A 907 33.36 -10.37 12.12
CA PRO A 907 34.56 -9.53 12.03
C PRO A 907 34.49 -8.42 10.97
N GLU A 908 33.57 -8.55 10.02
CA GLU A 908 33.35 -7.60 8.91
C GLU A 908 32.44 -6.42 9.30
N LEU A 909 31.87 -6.43 10.52
CA LEU A 909 30.94 -5.40 10.97
C LEU A 909 31.69 -4.13 11.40
N ALA A 910 31.23 -2.97 10.92
CA ALA A 910 31.82 -1.66 11.21
C ALA A 910 31.49 -1.13 12.62
N LEU A 911 31.52 -1.99 13.65
CA LEU A 911 31.08 -1.64 15.01
C LEU A 911 32.04 -0.67 15.70
N ASP A 912 33.35 -0.83 15.50
CA ASP A 912 34.37 0.02 16.12
C ASP A 912 34.38 1.43 15.52
N ASP A 913 34.00 1.56 14.25
CA ASP A 913 33.85 2.86 13.59
C ASP A 913 32.69 3.69 14.18
N ILE A 914 31.64 3.04 14.72
CA ILE A 914 30.43 3.67 15.30
C ILE A 914 30.56 3.97 16.80
N PRO A 915 31.67 3.60 17.44
CA PRO A 915 31.69 2.97 18.77
C PRO A 915 30.38 2.26 19.19
N ALA A 916 30.01 1.16 18.55
CA ALA A 916 28.78 0.42 18.84
C ALA A 916 28.96 -0.74 19.84
N ARG A 917 27.86 -1.17 20.47
CA ARG A 917 27.77 -2.36 21.31
C ARG A 917 26.50 -3.16 20.99
N LEU A 918 26.62 -4.49 21.00
CA LEU A 918 25.53 -5.43 20.81
C LEU A 918 25.24 -6.13 22.15
N PRO A 919 24.24 -5.67 22.93
CA PRO A 919 23.94 -6.29 24.22
C PRO A 919 23.36 -7.69 24.02
N THR A 920 23.85 -8.67 24.76
CA THR A 920 23.33 -10.06 24.82
C THR A 920 22.48 -10.31 26.07
N GLU A 921 22.49 -9.36 27.01
CA GLU A 921 21.66 -9.32 28.21
C GLU A 921 20.94 -7.97 28.35
N PRO A 922 19.86 -7.87 29.14
CA PRO A 922 19.19 -6.60 29.38
C PRO A 922 20.10 -5.61 30.13
N VAL A 923 20.34 -4.43 29.55
CA VAL A 923 21.20 -3.39 30.16
C VAL A 923 20.35 -2.17 30.55
N PRO A 924 20.51 -1.59 31.75
CA PRO A 924 19.82 -0.36 32.11
C PRO A 924 20.08 0.79 31.11
N TRP A 925 19.04 1.54 30.76
CA TRP A 925 19.12 2.75 29.95
C TRP A 925 18.94 3.98 30.86
N PRO A 926 20.03 4.49 31.48
CA PRO A 926 19.93 5.55 32.48
C PRO A 926 19.47 6.86 31.85
N ALA A 927 18.71 7.64 32.63
CA ALA A 927 18.33 8.99 32.23
C ALA A 927 19.57 9.90 32.27
N VAL A 928 19.60 10.89 31.39
CA VAL A 928 20.58 11.97 31.42
C VAL A 928 19.81 13.27 31.57
N PRO A 929 20.09 14.10 32.60
CA PRO A 929 19.40 15.37 32.78
C PRO A 929 19.43 16.22 31.50
N GLY A 930 18.27 16.74 31.11
CA GLY A 930 18.13 17.58 29.90
C GLY A 930 18.25 16.84 28.56
N ARG A 931 18.43 15.51 28.54
CA ARG A 931 18.57 14.73 27.30
C ARG A 931 17.59 13.54 27.30
N PRO A 932 16.52 13.58 26.49
CA PRO A 932 15.58 12.45 26.40
C PRO A 932 16.27 11.22 25.79
N ARG A 933 15.81 10.03 26.16
CA ARG A 933 16.24 8.79 25.51
C ARG A 933 15.78 8.79 24.05
N ARG A 934 16.67 8.43 23.15
CA ARG A 934 16.41 8.44 21.70
C ARG A 934 16.78 7.12 21.05
N ALA A 935 15.92 6.66 20.15
CA ALA A 935 16.15 5.48 19.33
C ALA A 935 15.99 5.80 17.83
N GLY A 936 16.80 5.18 16.99
CA GLY A 936 16.51 5.00 15.56
C GLY A 936 15.89 3.63 15.31
N VAL A 937 15.00 3.52 14.33
CA VAL A 937 14.40 2.25 13.90
C VAL A 937 14.52 2.13 12.38
N SER A 938 15.25 1.12 11.92
CA SER A 938 15.50 0.86 10.50
C SER A 938 14.69 -0.33 9.99
N SER A 939 14.16 -0.21 8.77
CA SER A 939 13.66 -1.37 8.03
C SER A 939 13.95 -1.24 6.55
N PHE A 940 14.64 -2.25 5.99
CA PHE A 940 15.13 -2.26 4.62
C PHE A 940 14.46 -3.41 3.86
N GLY A 941 13.68 -3.07 2.85
CA GLY A 941 12.91 -4.00 2.03
C GLY A 941 13.68 -4.45 0.80
N THR A 942 13.39 -5.67 0.35
CA THR A 942 13.74 -6.09 -1.01
C THR A 942 13.19 -5.10 -2.04
N GLY A 943 13.89 -4.94 -3.16
CA GLY A 943 13.70 -3.82 -4.07
C GLY A 943 14.51 -2.58 -3.69
N GLY A 944 15.37 -2.66 -2.66
CA GLY A 944 16.17 -1.55 -2.17
C GLY A 944 15.33 -0.47 -1.52
N ILE A 945 14.20 -0.82 -0.89
CA ILE A 945 13.24 0.13 -0.33
C ILE A 945 13.58 0.38 1.13
N ASN A 946 14.09 1.55 1.47
CA ASN A 946 14.63 1.81 2.81
C ASN A 946 13.77 2.81 3.58
N TYR A 947 13.50 2.52 4.84
CA TYR A 947 12.84 3.44 5.77
C TYR A 947 13.57 3.50 7.12
N HIS A 948 13.63 4.69 7.70
CA HIS A 948 14.20 4.94 9.02
C HIS A 948 13.33 5.93 9.81
N VAL A 949 13.05 5.61 11.07
CA VAL A 949 12.23 6.43 11.97
C VAL A 949 13.00 6.78 13.24
N LEU A 950 12.90 8.04 13.67
CA LEU A 950 13.47 8.53 14.91
C LEU A 950 12.41 8.60 16.01
N LEU A 951 12.66 7.93 17.12
CA LEU A 951 11.81 7.83 18.30
C LEU A 951 12.48 8.51 19.50
N GLU A 952 11.70 9.24 20.29
CA GLU A 952 12.16 9.95 21.48
C GLU A 952 11.23 9.70 22.68
N GLU A 953 11.82 9.67 23.87
CA GLU A 953 11.10 9.68 25.15
C GLU A 953 10.28 10.97 25.31
N HIS A 954 8.99 10.82 25.63
CA HIS A 954 8.22 11.94 26.13
C HIS A 954 8.58 12.17 27.60
N PRO A 955 8.99 13.40 28.01
CA PRO A 955 9.34 13.67 29.40
C PRO A 955 8.16 13.38 30.32
N ALA A 956 8.42 12.80 31.49
CA ALA A 956 7.42 12.77 32.54
C ALA A 956 7.18 14.21 32.97
N GLU A 957 5.93 14.69 32.93
CA GLU A 957 5.61 15.94 33.62
C GLU A 957 5.98 15.75 35.09
N GLU A 958 6.86 16.60 35.61
CA GLU A 958 7.00 16.76 37.05
C GLU A 958 5.60 17.14 37.54
N ARG A 959 4.92 16.21 38.22
CA ARG A 959 3.78 16.61 39.03
C ARG A 959 4.32 17.67 39.97
N GLN A 960 3.83 18.90 39.83
CA GLN A 960 3.97 19.92 40.85
C GLN A 960 3.13 19.45 42.05
N ASP A 961 3.65 18.47 42.79
CA ASP A 961 3.25 18.22 44.16
C ASP A 961 3.81 19.38 44.99
N GLY A 962 3.09 20.51 44.97
CA GLY A 962 3.50 21.69 45.73
C GLY A 962 2.80 22.99 45.37
N ALA A 963 1.50 23.12 45.66
CA ALA A 963 0.95 24.25 46.42
C ALA A 963 -0.58 24.13 46.62
N ARG A 964 -0.94 23.51 47.76
CA ARG A 964 -2.21 23.56 48.52
C ARG A 964 -3.48 22.95 47.92
#